data_AF-Q0CDL5-F1
#
_entry.id   AF-Q0CDL5-F1
#
_cell.length_a   1.000
_cell.length_b   1.000
_cell.length_c   1.000
_cell.angle_alpha   90.00
_cell.angle_beta   90.00
_cell.angle_gamma   90.00
#
_symmetry.space_group_name_H-M   'P 1'
#
loop_
_entity.id
_entity.type
_entity.pdbx_description
1 polymer ?
#
loop_
_entity_poly.entity_id
_entity_poly.type
_entity_poly.pdbx_seq_one_letter_code
_entity_poly.pdbx_strand_id
1 'polypeptide(L)'
;MALWNKQPPPSRVPYAIPQLEGERLTIPGSKGVFRILASSKQTNGLMAVFQSGATLSDAPGFHYHNQAHDVFLVTKGYLKLWNGDKCRIMGPGDFAYIPPKVIHNPEMLGPHTETYGVVTPGDWIDFFRYVAEPYEGLIVPEDDNRDLKALLIPKVMAAKGQFDVVFQPDYQPPEVGEWTADDETLPESSQPFFLRANTGPRWMLGGVMSRPFVTTTQSAGVCAISSIESSNEYGASLLSKYMTFQSVDHCLCVLEGTLVVRLKGQSESVFREGETVVIPAGQAFALDFGSKRMLYVSKRRTHPPASARPAADDATPPRAKRPRAARACDRCRRKKYKCDESYPCAHCKKSGIDCVYQGNYRAQESNRSASYILDLEKKVNDLTTKLRIAESEIAARQSPSAQAAASQPEGPVARPGIDATPLSMPQDSSTPRDEISLPYDAPDDAGEIVQEEISELNQHTNGIEFHGSTSSAALLGHLQKAREQRKPEDWLSHPNEPRYSLISTLHNSSFSPSCTTAPVRPVPLQENNYYFEQAHTFMNGYFENIHFVHPLIDKEDFYLRAHELWFARDCQPDPSFVALYLSVLSFGALVRVWDEATIGGLGRFEWSRKLFSEAQLYLNYLQFSNNLDTVQCLYLMAKICQNELNPNLAYMYLGLAVRTCLAAGFNRDVRNCTDSRSGWISKTWW
;
A
#
# COMPACT_ATOMS: atom_id res chain seq x y z
N MET A 1 -11.24 35.23 -1.21
CA MET A 1 -10.30 34.26 -0.60
C MET A 1 -10.08 33.14 -1.59
N ALA A 2 -8.90 32.49 -1.57
CA ALA A 2 -8.75 31.21 -2.25
C ALA A 2 -9.61 30.15 -1.54
N LEU A 3 -10.16 29.21 -2.29
CA LEU A 3 -10.92 28.09 -1.73
C LEU A 3 -9.96 27.05 -1.10
N TRP A 4 -8.85 26.79 -1.78
CA TRP A 4 -7.83 25.80 -1.40
C TRP A 4 -6.99 26.23 -0.19
N ASN A 5 -6.88 25.34 0.79
CA ASN A 5 -6.00 25.45 1.95
C ASN A 5 -5.30 24.10 2.21
N LYS A 6 -4.07 24.11 2.72
CA LYS A 6 -3.36 22.88 3.14
C LYS A 6 -3.89 22.29 4.46
N GLN A 7 -4.57 23.09 5.27
CA GLN A 7 -5.12 22.70 6.57
C GLN A 7 -6.50 23.34 6.79
N PRO A 8 -7.38 22.76 7.63
CA PRO A 8 -8.68 23.34 7.94
C PRO A 8 -8.54 24.76 8.51
N PRO A 9 -9.10 25.81 7.88
CA PRO A 9 -8.91 27.20 8.31
C PRO A 9 -9.51 27.44 9.70
N PRO A 10 -8.96 28.36 10.51
CA PRO A 10 -9.43 28.60 11.88
C PRO A 10 -10.82 29.25 11.97
N SER A 11 -11.40 29.66 10.83
CA SER A 11 -12.73 30.27 10.71
C SER A 11 -13.71 29.36 9.97
N ARG A 12 -15.00 29.48 10.30
CA ARG A 12 -16.10 28.79 9.61
C ARG A 12 -16.42 29.48 8.28
N VAL A 13 -15.62 29.21 7.27
CA VAL A 13 -15.75 29.65 5.87
C VAL A 13 -15.83 28.43 4.93
N PRO A 14 -16.24 28.57 3.66
CA PRO A 14 -16.06 27.50 2.67
C PRO A 14 -14.57 27.30 2.37
N TYR A 15 -14.11 26.05 2.27
CA TYR A 15 -12.72 25.73 1.89
C TYR A 15 -12.60 24.36 1.22
N ALA A 16 -11.45 24.13 0.60
CA ALA A 16 -11.02 22.89 -0.01
C ALA A 16 -9.67 22.42 0.59
N ILE A 17 -9.50 21.11 0.73
CA ILE A 17 -8.26 20.43 1.14
C ILE A 17 -7.83 19.51 -0.03
N PRO A 18 -6.59 19.64 -0.55
CA PRO A 18 -6.04 18.72 -1.55
C PRO A 18 -5.88 17.29 -1.02
N GLN A 19 -5.68 16.33 -1.95
CA GLN A 19 -5.35 14.95 -1.60
C GLN A 19 -4.08 14.87 -0.72
N LEU A 20 -4.11 14.00 0.31
CA LEU A 20 -3.08 13.81 1.34
C LEU A 20 -2.74 15.01 2.25
N GLU A 21 -3.35 16.17 2.05
CA GLU A 21 -3.23 17.34 2.94
C GLU A 21 -4.22 17.28 4.12
N GLY A 22 -4.27 18.34 4.93
CA GLY A 22 -5.06 18.44 6.15
C GLY A 22 -4.18 18.66 7.38
N GLU A 23 -4.79 18.72 8.56
CA GLU A 23 -4.02 18.70 9.82
C GLU A 23 -3.55 17.27 10.06
N ARG A 24 -2.27 17.01 9.72
CA ARG A 24 -1.62 15.69 9.73
C ARG A 24 -1.02 15.38 11.10
N LEU A 25 -1.43 14.25 11.67
CA LEU A 25 -1.04 13.77 13.00
C LEU A 25 -0.66 12.29 12.94
N THR A 26 0.37 11.86 13.65
CA THR A 26 0.73 10.45 13.81
C THR A 26 0.67 10.04 15.28
N ILE A 27 0.11 8.88 15.61
CA ILE A 27 0.21 8.33 16.97
C ILE A 27 1.51 7.51 17.02
N PRO A 28 2.47 7.84 17.90
CA PRO A 28 3.73 7.09 18.02
C PRO A 28 3.55 5.57 18.09
N GLY A 29 4.19 4.85 17.18
CA GLY A 29 4.12 3.39 17.09
C GLY A 29 2.89 2.82 16.37
N SER A 30 1.92 3.66 15.96
CA SER A 30 0.74 3.19 15.23
C SER A 30 0.97 2.99 13.73
N LYS A 31 2.18 3.27 13.23
CA LYS A 31 2.56 3.25 11.79
C LYS A 31 1.55 3.94 10.87
N GLY A 32 0.87 4.96 11.40
CA GLY A 32 -0.31 5.56 10.78
C GLY A 32 -0.32 7.08 10.86
N VAL A 33 -1.16 7.67 10.02
CA VAL A 33 -1.39 9.11 9.91
C VAL A 33 -2.89 9.40 9.84
N PHE A 34 -3.33 10.31 10.71
CA PHE A 34 -4.66 10.91 10.71
C PHE A 34 -4.56 12.27 10.03
N ARG A 35 -5.42 12.54 9.05
CA ARG A 35 -5.54 13.82 8.36
C ARG A 35 -6.90 14.43 8.69
N ILE A 36 -6.93 15.42 9.57
CA ILE A 36 -8.20 16.09 9.92
C ILE A 36 -8.56 17.03 8.76
N LEU A 37 -9.68 16.75 8.11
CA LEU A 37 -10.22 17.48 6.96
C LEU A 37 -11.25 18.52 7.39
N ALA A 38 -12.01 18.22 8.46
CA ALA A 38 -12.90 19.14 9.14
C ALA A 38 -12.95 18.86 10.65
N SER A 39 -13.11 19.89 11.46
CA SER A 39 -13.27 19.81 12.92
C SER A 39 -14.32 20.78 13.43
N SER A 40 -14.64 20.72 14.73
CA SER A 40 -15.61 21.60 15.41
C SER A 40 -15.47 23.10 15.12
N LYS A 41 -14.25 23.58 14.88
CA LYS A 41 -13.98 24.99 14.55
C LYS A 41 -14.65 25.41 13.23
N GLN A 42 -14.72 24.50 12.27
CA GLN A 42 -15.33 24.71 10.96
C GLN A 42 -16.79 24.22 10.91
N THR A 43 -17.16 23.23 11.73
CA THR A 43 -18.48 22.57 11.73
C THR A 43 -19.38 22.96 12.91
N ASN A 44 -19.01 24.00 13.66
CA ASN A 44 -19.74 24.49 14.84
C ASN A 44 -20.02 23.37 15.88
N GLY A 45 -19.01 22.56 16.20
CA GLY A 45 -19.10 21.41 17.11
C GLY A 45 -19.79 20.16 16.55
N LEU A 46 -20.42 20.24 15.37
CA LEU A 46 -21.34 19.21 14.90
C LEU A 46 -20.63 17.94 14.39
N MET A 47 -19.43 18.04 13.83
CA MET A 47 -18.68 16.85 13.36
C MET A 47 -17.19 17.10 13.21
N ALA A 48 -16.41 16.03 13.33
CA ALA A 48 -15.10 15.94 12.71
C ALA A 48 -15.17 14.96 11.53
N VAL A 49 -14.37 15.24 10.50
CA VAL A 49 -14.15 14.36 9.35
C VAL A 49 -12.65 14.25 9.16
N PHE A 50 -12.14 13.02 9.09
CA PHE A 50 -10.73 12.75 8.89
C PHE A 50 -10.54 11.56 7.95
N GLN A 51 -9.41 11.56 7.24
CA GLN A 51 -8.88 10.36 6.61
C GLN A 51 -7.87 9.73 7.58
N SER A 52 -7.92 8.42 7.79
CA SER A 52 -6.88 7.68 8.49
C SER A 52 -6.23 6.71 7.52
N GLY A 53 -4.90 6.62 7.55
CA GLY A 53 -4.16 5.58 6.83
C GLY A 53 -3.09 4.96 7.73
N ALA A 54 -2.86 3.66 7.62
CA ALA A 54 -1.81 2.95 8.35
C ALA A 54 -1.35 1.69 7.60
N THR A 55 -0.17 1.19 7.95
CA THR A 55 0.25 -0.18 7.65
C THR A 55 -0.26 -1.15 8.72
N LEU A 56 0.05 -2.45 8.60
CA LEU A 56 -0.20 -3.45 9.65
C LEU A 56 0.48 -3.02 10.96
N SER A 57 -0.33 -2.71 11.98
CA SER A 57 0.13 -2.18 13.26
C SER A 57 -0.73 -2.68 14.43
N ASP A 58 -0.23 -2.49 15.66
CA ASP A 58 -0.98 -2.76 16.88
C ASP A 58 -2.30 -1.95 16.90
N ALA A 59 -3.42 -2.62 17.17
CA ALA A 59 -4.71 -1.97 17.38
C ALA A 59 -4.71 -1.14 18.68
N PRO A 60 -5.49 -0.04 18.77
CA PRO A 60 -5.53 0.81 19.97
C PRO A 60 -6.11 0.09 21.20
N GLY A 61 -6.85 -1.00 20.99
CA GLY A 61 -7.48 -1.83 22.03
C GLY A 61 -8.96 -1.51 22.21
N PHE A 62 -9.71 -2.46 22.76
CA PHE A 62 -11.16 -2.35 22.91
C PHE A 62 -11.58 -1.16 23.77
N HIS A 63 -12.51 -0.36 23.25
CA HIS A 63 -13.03 0.84 23.93
C HIS A 63 -14.45 1.19 23.47
N TYR A 64 -15.07 2.16 24.15
CA TYR A 64 -16.33 2.79 23.74
C TYR A 64 -16.34 4.29 24.06
N HIS A 65 -17.32 5.01 23.49
CA HIS A 65 -17.58 6.43 23.75
C HIS A 65 -18.95 6.60 24.43
N ASN A 66 -19.09 7.50 25.41
CA ASN A 66 -20.36 7.71 26.13
C ASN A 66 -21.35 8.58 25.33
N GLN A 67 -20.85 9.40 24.42
CA GLN A 67 -21.59 10.40 23.63
C GLN A 67 -21.16 10.44 22.16
N ALA A 68 -19.91 10.09 21.83
CA ALA A 68 -19.48 10.09 20.44
C ALA A 68 -20.10 8.94 19.62
N HIS A 69 -20.53 9.26 18.40
CA HIS A 69 -20.95 8.34 17.35
C HIS A 69 -19.81 8.22 16.34
N ASP A 70 -19.38 7.00 16.07
CA ASP A 70 -18.24 6.68 15.23
C ASP A 70 -18.65 5.96 13.95
N VAL A 71 -17.87 6.20 12.89
CA VAL A 71 -18.13 5.75 11.53
C VAL A 71 -16.81 5.39 10.87
N PHE A 72 -16.78 4.22 10.24
CA PHE A 72 -15.66 3.75 9.42
C PHE A 72 -16.17 3.45 8.01
N LEU A 73 -15.63 4.13 7.00
CA LEU A 73 -15.78 3.78 5.59
C LEU A 73 -14.39 3.41 5.04
N VAL A 74 -14.20 2.17 4.60
CA VAL A 74 -12.92 1.73 4.03
C VAL A 74 -12.81 2.21 2.59
N THR A 75 -11.66 2.79 2.21
CA THR A 75 -11.39 3.23 0.83
C THR A 75 -10.24 2.49 0.17
N LYS A 76 -9.33 1.88 0.95
CA LYS A 76 -8.19 1.11 0.44
C LYS A 76 -7.75 0.07 1.47
N GLY A 77 -7.22 -1.06 1.01
CA GLY A 77 -6.80 -2.15 1.90
C GLY A 77 -7.96 -2.80 2.62
N TYR A 78 -7.73 -3.27 3.84
CA TYR A 78 -8.71 -3.99 4.65
C TYR A 78 -8.69 -3.56 6.13
N LEU A 79 -9.86 -3.32 6.70
CA LEU A 79 -10.05 -3.03 8.12
C LEU A 79 -10.73 -4.24 8.78
N LYS A 80 -10.12 -4.80 9.82
CA LYS A 80 -10.81 -5.72 10.73
C LYS A 80 -11.43 -4.89 11.85
N LEU A 81 -12.73 -5.02 12.05
CA LEU A 81 -13.48 -4.20 13.00
C LEU A 81 -14.42 -5.07 13.83
N TRP A 82 -14.28 -4.96 15.14
CA TRP A 82 -15.30 -5.37 16.09
C TRP A 82 -16.27 -4.22 16.31
N ASN A 83 -17.57 -4.50 16.28
CA ASN A 83 -18.65 -3.54 16.48
C ASN A 83 -19.75 -4.19 17.31
N GLY A 84 -19.62 -4.13 18.64
CA GLY A 84 -20.48 -4.86 19.57
C GLY A 84 -20.28 -6.37 19.47
N ASP A 85 -21.38 -7.10 19.29
CA ASP A 85 -21.45 -8.55 19.20
C ASP A 85 -21.03 -9.14 17.84
N LYS A 86 -20.73 -8.28 16.84
CA LYS A 86 -20.24 -8.68 15.51
C LYS A 86 -18.77 -8.28 15.29
N CYS A 87 -18.06 -9.10 14.52
CA CYS A 87 -16.78 -8.75 13.90
C CYS A 87 -16.82 -9.02 12.39
N ARG A 88 -16.20 -8.15 11.58
CA ARG A 88 -16.05 -8.28 10.13
C ARG A 88 -14.63 -7.91 9.69
N ILE A 89 -14.22 -8.46 8.55
CA ILE A 89 -13.16 -7.89 7.71
C ILE A 89 -13.85 -7.10 6.61
N MET A 90 -13.52 -5.81 6.52
CA MET A 90 -14.11 -4.80 5.65
C MET A 90 -13.11 -4.41 4.55
N GLY A 91 -13.53 -4.49 3.29
CA GLY A 91 -12.78 -4.03 2.12
C GLY A 91 -13.29 -2.70 1.56
N PRO A 92 -12.73 -2.21 0.44
CA PRO A 92 -13.07 -0.90 -0.11
C PRO A 92 -14.56 -0.74 -0.45
N GLY A 93 -15.19 0.29 0.11
CA GLY A 93 -16.61 0.58 0.00
C GLY A 93 -17.48 0.01 1.13
N ASP A 94 -16.94 -0.89 1.97
CA ASP A 94 -17.65 -1.38 3.16
C ASP A 94 -17.69 -0.29 4.24
N PHE A 95 -18.82 -0.26 4.96
CA PHE A 95 -19.14 0.77 5.95
C PHE A 95 -19.53 0.15 7.29
N ALA A 96 -19.21 0.83 8.39
CA ALA A 96 -19.66 0.48 9.73
C ALA A 96 -20.07 1.72 10.52
N TYR A 97 -21.11 1.56 11.34
CA TYR A 97 -21.61 2.60 12.24
C TYR A 97 -21.64 2.07 13.68
N ILE A 98 -21.11 2.88 14.59
CA ILE A 98 -20.92 2.59 16.01
C ILE A 98 -21.63 3.70 16.81
N PRO A 99 -22.84 3.43 17.36
CA PRO A 99 -23.48 4.37 18.28
C PRO A 99 -22.80 4.36 19.66
N PRO A 100 -23.05 5.38 20.49
CA PRO A 100 -22.48 5.47 21.83
C PRO A 100 -22.70 4.21 22.68
N LYS A 101 -21.68 3.89 23.50
CA LYS A 101 -21.58 2.75 24.42
C LYS A 101 -21.43 1.38 23.76
N VAL A 102 -21.32 1.31 22.44
CA VAL A 102 -20.89 0.07 21.75
C VAL A 102 -19.37 -0.08 21.87
N ILE A 103 -18.95 -1.25 22.38
CA ILE A 103 -17.53 -1.62 22.46
C ILE A 103 -17.06 -1.99 21.04
N HIS A 104 -15.93 -1.42 20.64
CA HIS A 104 -15.35 -1.62 19.31
C HIS A 104 -13.83 -1.55 19.36
N ASN A 105 -13.18 -1.98 18.27
CA ASN A 105 -11.73 -1.91 18.09
C ASN A 105 -11.40 -1.98 16.58
N PRO A 106 -10.79 -0.93 15.98
CA PRO A 106 -10.30 -0.99 14.60
C PRO A 106 -8.87 -1.57 14.53
N GLU A 107 -8.69 -2.61 13.73
CA GLU A 107 -7.40 -3.28 13.46
C GLU A 107 -7.10 -3.20 11.96
N MET A 108 -6.04 -2.46 11.60
CA MET A 108 -5.67 -2.21 10.20
C MET A 108 -4.91 -3.42 9.64
N LEU A 109 -5.45 -4.05 8.59
CA LEU A 109 -4.86 -5.24 7.98
C LEU A 109 -4.09 -4.89 6.70
N GLY A 110 -3.08 -5.70 6.37
CA GLY A 110 -2.32 -5.59 5.13
C GLY A 110 -1.27 -4.46 5.11
N PRO A 111 -0.59 -4.25 3.96
CA PRO A 111 0.55 -3.33 3.88
C PRO A 111 0.15 -1.86 3.96
N HIS A 112 -1.03 -1.48 3.46
CA HIS A 112 -1.51 -0.09 3.49
C HIS A 112 -3.04 -0.06 3.40
N THR A 113 -3.69 0.39 4.47
CA THR A 113 -5.15 0.51 4.59
C THR A 113 -5.53 1.96 4.83
N GLU A 114 -6.63 2.40 4.21
CA GLU A 114 -7.19 3.75 4.39
C GLU A 114 -8.69 3.71 4.69
N THR A 115 -9.11 4.62 5.56
CA THR A 115 -10.50 4.83 5.94
C THR A 115 -10.85 6.32 5.99
N TYR A 116 -12.11 6.65 5.71
CA TYR A 116 -12.72 7.89 6.17
C TYR A 116 -13.39 7.66 7.52
N GLY A 117 -12.94 8.40 8.52
CA GLY A 117 -13.51 8.46 9.84
C GLY A 117 -14.40 9.69 10.00
N VAL A 118 -15.58 9.51 10.61
CA VAL A 118 -16.53 10.60 10.85
C VAL A 118 -17.08 10.50 12.27
N VAL A 119 -16.78 11.49 13.10
CA VAL A 119 -17.16 11.49 14.54
C VAL A 119 -18.06 12.67 14.87
N THR A 120 -19.05 12.44 15.74
CA THR A 120 -19.93 13.48 16.30
C THR A 120 -20.24 13.18 17.78
N PRO A 121 -20.10 14.13 18.73
CA PRO A 121 -19.66 15.52 18.57
C PRO A 121 -18.24 15.68 18.00
N GLY A 122 -18.00 16.76 17.27
CA GLY A 122 -16.72 16.98 16.56
C GLY A 122 -15.53 17.23 17.48
N ASP A 123 -15.79 17.59 18.75
CA ASP A 123 -14.76 17.94 19.74
C ASP A 123 -13.90 16.74 20.12
N TRP A 124 -14.39 15.52 19.88
CA TRP A 124 -13.63 14.28 20.13
C TRP A 124 -12.30 14.22 19.36
N ILE A 125 -12.18 14.91 18.22
CA ILE A 125 -10.93 14.96 17.44
C ILE A 125 -9.76 15.61 18.20
N ASP A 126 -10.02 16.37 19.27
CA ASP A 126 -8.99 16.88 20.18
C ASP A 126 -8.29 15.75 20.98
N PHE A 127 -8.90 14.56 21.09
CA PHE A 127 -8.23 13.37 21.63
C PHE A 127 -7.01 12.99 20.79
N PHE A 128 -7.15 12.93 19.45
CA PHE A 128 -6.00 12.68 18.57
C PHE A 128 -4.93 13.77 18.73
N ARG A 129 -5.32 15.06 18.75
CA ARG A 129 -4.37 16.17 18.98
C ARG A 129 -3.60 16.07 20.30
N TYR A 130 -4.14 15.34 21.29
CA TYR A 130 -3.48 15.08 22.58
C TYR A 130 -2.61 13.81 22.58
N VAL A 131 -3.07 12.70 21.98
CA VAL A 131 -2.30 11.44 21.98
C VAL A 131 -1.25 11.36 20.87
N ALA A 132 -1.43 12.07 19.77
CA ALA A 132 -0.56 12.09 18.60
C ALA A 132 0.61 13.10 18.72
N GLU A 133 1.39 13.17 17.65
CA GLU A 133 2.43 14.15 17.35
C GLU A 133 2.16 14.73 15.93
N PRO A 134 2.48 16.01 15.64
CA PRO A 134 2.36 16.55 14.28
C PRO A 134 3.21 15.77 13.28
N TYR A 135 2.68 15.52 12.08
CA TYR A 135 3.34 14.68 11.08
C TYR A 135 3.52 15.39 9.73
N GLU A 136 4.77 15.61 9.34
CA GLU A 136 5.11 16.32 8.10
C GLU A 136 5.34 15.43 6.88
N GLY A 137 5.28 14.10 7.02
CA GLY A 137 5.31 13.17 5.88
C GLY A 137 4.00 13.15 5.08
N LEU A 138 4.06 12.65 3.84
CA LEU A 138 2.90 12.49 2.96
C LEU A 138 2.31 11.08 3.03
N ILE A 139 3.18 10.05 3.12
CA ILE A 139 2.85 8.62 3.23
C ILE A 139 2.80 8.23 4.72
N VAL A 140 2.33 7.03 5.04
CA VAL A 140 2.33 6.45 6.39
C VAL A 140 3.77 6.24 6.92
N PRO A 141 4.02 6.40 8.25
CA PRO A 141 5.33 6.17 8.85
C PRO A 141 5.57 4.68 9.14
N GLU A 142 5.83 3.89 8.09
CA GLU A 142 5.96 2.43 8.17
C GLU A 142 7.08 1.96 9.11
N ASP A 143 8.17 2.75 9.19
CA ASP A 143 9.34 2.50 10.04
C ASP A 143 9.17 2.93 11.51
N ASP A 144 8.01 3.48 11.91
CA ASP A 144 7.77 3.86 13.31
C ASP A 144 7.54 2.63 14.20
N ASN A 145 8.65 2.01 14.61
CA ASN A 145 8.71 0.84 15.47
C ASN A 145 8.71 1.20 16.97
N ARG A 146 8.16 2.36 17.36
CA ARG A 146 7.91 2.71 18.77
C ARG A 146 6.81 1.82 19.36
N ASP A 147 6.86 1.54 20.66
CA ASP A 147 5.79 0.80 21.35
C ASP A 147 4.56 1.69 21.54
N LEU A 148 3.51 1.42 20.74
CA LEU A 148 2.24 2.14 20.78
C LEU A 148 1.58 2.08 22.16
N LYS A 149 1.56 0.91 22.80
CA LYS A 149 0.85 0.68 24.08
C LYS A 149 1.57 1.41 25.21
N ALA A 150 2.90 1.34 25.27
CA ALA A 150 3.71 2.05 26.25
C ALA A 150 3.62 3.58 26.13
N LEU A 151 3.36 4.12 24.93
CA LEU A 151 3.23 5.57 24.71
C LEU A 151 1.78 6.07 24.84
N LEU A 152 0.79 5.28 24.41
CA LEU A 152 -0.63 5.65 24.44
C LEU A 152 -1.24 5.52 25.83
N ILE A 153 -1.01 4.41 26.54
CA ILE A 153 -1.64 4.12 27.84
C ILE A 153 -1.35 5.23 28.88
N PRO A 154 -0.12 5.75 29.06
CA PRO A 154 0.14 6.83 30.00
C PRO A 154 -0.57 8.13 29.64
N LYS A 155 -0.65 8.49 28.35
CA LYS A 155 -1.40 9.68 27.90
C LYS A 155 -2.90 9.52 28.19
N VAL A 156 -3.49 8.37 27.83
CA VAL A 156 -4.89 8.04 28.11
C VAL A 156 -5.21 8.08 29.61
N MET A 157 -4.35 7.50 30.46
CA MET A 157 -4.55 7.52 31.92
C MET A 157 -4.41 8.93 32.51
N ALA A 158 -3.49 9.77 32.00
CA ALA A 158 -3.36 11.16 32.42
C ALA A 158 -4.57 12.03 32.00
N ALA A 159 -5.21 11.71 30.88
CA ALA A 159 -6.40 12.38 30.36
C ALA A 159 -7.72 11.67 30.72
N LYS A 160 -7.71 10.73 31.66
CA LYS A 160 -8.91 9.96 32.05
C LYS A 160 -10.05 10.88 32.51
N GLY A 161 -11.17 10.83 31.80
CA GLY A 161 -12.34 11.70 32.03
C GLY A 161 -12.25 13.10 31.44
N GLN A 162 -11.21 13.41 30.66
CA GLN A 162 -11.10 14.66 29.87
C GLN A 162 -11.60 14.45 28.43
N PHE A 163 -11.36 13.27 27.86
CA PHE A 163 -11.87 12.85 26.55
C PHE A 163 -12.90 11.72 26.70
N ASP A 164 -13.83 11.63 25.75
CA ASP A 164 -14.88 10.62 25.75
C ASP A 164 -14.38 9.27 25.18
N VAL A 165 -13.46 8.62 25.89
CA VAL A 165 -12.94 7.28 25.55
C VAL A 165 -12.85 6.44 26.82
N VAL A 166 -13.48 5.27 26.82
CA VAL A 166 -13.46 4.31 27.94
C VAL A 166 -12.97 2.96 27.43
N PHE A 167 -11.75 2.61 27.82
CA PHE A 167 -11.12 1.33 27.46
C PHE A 167 -11.69 0.16 28.27
N GLN A 168 -11.78 -1.00 27.62
CA GLN A 168 -12.37 -2.24 28.12
C GLN A 168 -11.35 -3.39 27.95
N PRO A 169 -10.28 -3.44 28.76
CA PRO A 169 -9.19 -4.41 28.57
C PRO A 169 -9.62 -5.87 28.80
N ASP A 170 -10.63 -6.08 29.65
CA ASP A 170 -11.16 -7.40 30.01
C ASP A 170 -12.32 -7.85 29.09
N TYR A 171 -12.56 -7.15 27.98
CA TYR A 171 -13.60 -7.50 27.01
C TYR A 171 -13.24 -8.80 26.28
N GLN A 172 -14.21 -9.71 26.17
CA GLN A 172 -14.10 -10.93 25.37
C GLN A 172 -14.75 -10.67 24.01
N PRO A 173 -13.96 -10.47 22.94
CA PRO A 173 -14.50 -10.17 21.62
C PRO A 173 -15.11 -11.41 20.95
N PRO A 174 -16.14 -11.23 20.09
CA PRO A 174 -16.58 -12.28 19.18
C PRO A 174 -15.49 -12.62 18.15
N GLU A 175 -15.55 -13.83 17.61
CA GLU A 175 -14.74 -14.25 16.47
C GLU A 175 -15.12 -13.49 15.18
N VAL A 176 -14.24 -13.55 14.16
CA VAL A 176 -14.53 -12.96 12.85
C VAL A 176 -15.68 -13.74 12.20
N GLY A 177 -16.80 -13.06 11.94
CA GLY A 177 -17.96 -13.68 11.31
C GLY A 177 -18.08 -13.30 9.84
N GLU A 178 -18.63 -14.22 9.04
CA GLU A 178 -18.96 -13.98 7.63
C GLU A 178 -20.01 -12.87 7.43
N TRP A 179 -19.98 -12.27 6.24
CA TRP A 179 -20.98 -11.30 5.79
C TRP A 179 -22.35 -11.94 5.62
N THR A 180 -23.40 -11.37 6.23
CA THR A 180 -24.77 -11.89 6.15
C THR A 180 -25.69 -10.95 5.36
N ALA A 181 -26.88 -11.45 4.97
CA ALA A 181 -27.90 -10.64 4.29
C ALA A 181 -28.38 -9.43 5.13
N ASP A 182 -28.31 -9.51 6.47
CA ASP A 182 -28.60 -8.36 7.34
C ASP A 182 -27.63 -7.21 7.07
N ASP A 183 -26.35 -7.54 6.87
CA ASP A 183 -25.26 -6.59 6.59
C ASP A 183 -25.34 -6.01 5.16
N GLU A 184 -26.35 -6.38 4.37
CA GLU A 184 -26.66 -5.79 3.06
C GLU A 184 -27.82 -4.76 3.11
N THR A 185 -28.32 -4.46 4.32
CA THR A 185 -29.48 -3.59 4.57
C THR A 185 -29.21 -2.53 5.64
N LEU A 186 -30.04 -1.47 5.69
CA LEU A 186 -30.01 -0.52 6.80
C LEU A 186 -31.03 -0.92 7.89
N PRO A 187 -30.64 -1.04 9.17
CA PRO A 187 -31.56 -1.30 10.26
C PRO A 187 -32.71 -0.28 10.36
N GLU A 188 -33.86 -0.69 10.89
CA GLU A 188 -34.99 0.23 11.11
C GLU A 188 -34.82 1.15 12.34
N SER A 189 -33.74 0.99 13.11
CA SER A 189 -33.50 1.71 14.37
C SER A 189 -32.02 2.06 14.58
N SER A 190 -31.72 2.83 15.64
CA SER A 190 -30.35 3.19 16.02
C SER A 190 -29.66 2.06 16.80
N GLN A 191 -28.92 1.22 16.08
CA GLN A 191 -28.11 0.12 16.60
C GLN A 191 -26.75 0.08 15.88
N PRO A 192 -25.71 -0.62 16.39
CA PRO A 192 -24.51 -0.90 15.61
C PRO A 192 -24.83 -1.75 14.38
N PHE A 193 -24.17 -1.46 13.25
CA PHE A 193 -24.27 -2.28 12.05
C PHE A 193 -23.03 -2.16 11.15
N PHE A 194 -22.89 -3.16 10.27
CA PHE A 194 -22.06 -3.12 9.07
C PHE A 194 -22.98 -2.99 7.85
N LEU A 195 -22.50 -2.32 6.80
CA LEU A 195 -23.15 -2.28 5.50
C LEU A 195 -22.12 -2.60 4.41
N ARG A 196 -22.39 -3.65 3.64
CA ARG A 196 -21.51 -4.16 2.59
C ARG A 196 -21.47 -3.23 1.37
N ALA A 197 -20.31 -3.12 0.72
CA ALA A 197 -20.09 -2.27 -0.44
C ALA A 197 -21.16 -2.44 -1.53
N ASN A 198 -21.68 -1.32 -2.05
CA ASN A 198 -22.72 -1.24 -3.09
C ASN A 198 -24.11 -1.82 -2.75
N THR A 199 -24.33 -2.31 -1.52
CA THR A 199 -25.62 -2.81 -1.03
C THR A 199 -26.50 -1.66 -0.47
N GLY A 200 -27.50 -1.99 0.36
CA GLY A 200 -28.43 -1.02 0.94
C GLY A 200 -29.45 -0.43 -0.04
N PRO A 201 -30.32 0.48 0.46
CA PRO A 201 -31.28 1.17 -0.38
C PRO A 201 -30.58 2.16 -1.31
N ARG A 202 -31.18 2.39 -2.49
CA ARG A 202 -30.68 3.34 -3.49
C ARG A 202 -31.82 4.19 -4.04
N TRP A 203 -31.57 5.48 -4.24
CA TRP A 203 -32.57 6.43 -4.74
C TRP A 203 -32.04 7.12 -6.01
N MET A 204 -32.84 7.13 -7.07
CA MET A 204 -32.52 7.78 -8.36
C MET A 204 -33.37 9.03 -8.55
N LEU A 205 -32.76 10.16 -8.91
CA LEU A 205 -33.48 11.39 -9.25
C LEU A 205 -32.69 12.26 -10.23
N GLY A 206 -33.17 12.38 -11.47
CA GLY A 206 -32.63 13.31 -12.47
C GLY A 206 -31.16 13.07 -12.81
N GLY A 207 -30.80 11.83 -13.17
CA GLY A 207 -29.42 11.39 -13.48
C GLY A 207 -28.56 11.06 -12.25
N VAL A 208 -28.93 11.56 -11.08
CA VAL A 208 -28.16 11.36 -9.84
C VAL A 208 -28.71 10.18 -9.04
N MET A 209 -27.80 9.33 -8.54
CA MET A 209 -28.07 8.29 -7.56
C MET A 209 -27.61 8.72 -6.16
N SER A 210 -28.29 8.24 -5.12
CA SER A 210 -27.88 8.34 -3.73
C SER A 210 -27.99 6.95 -3.07
N ARG A 211 -26.89 6.48 -2.46
CA ARG A 211 -26.86 5.32 -1.56
C ARG A 211 -26.53 5.78 -0.14
N PRO A 212 -27.51 5.91 0.77
CA PRO A 212 -27.22 6.21 2.18
C PRO A 212 -26.48 5.05 2.84
N PHE A 213 -25.32 5.36 3.43
CA PHE A 213 -24.61 4.46 4.35
C PHE A 213 -25.23 4.48 5.76
N VAL A 214 -25.73 5.64 6.18
CA VAL A 214 -26.50 5.81 7.42
C VAL A 214 -27.48 6.97 7.24
N THR A 215 -28.71 6.82 7.72
CA THR A 215 -29.73 7.89 7.71
C THR A 215 -29.96 8.45 9.11
N THR A 216 -30.81 9.47 9.20
CA THR A 216 -31.28 10.03 10.47
C THR A 216 -32.00 9.01 11.36
N THR A 217 -32.48 7.89 10.81
CA THR A 217 -33.11 6.81 11.58
C THR A 217 -32.08 6.04 12.40
N GLN A 218 -31.02 5.53 11.77
CA GLN A 218 -30.00 4.72 12.47
C GLN A 218 -29.03 5.61 13.28
N SER A 219 -28.91 6.89 12.95
CA SER A 219 -28.07 7.84 13.71
C SER A 219 -28.75 8.52 14.90
N ALA A 220 -30.01 8.18 15.21
CA ALA A 220 -30.85 8.94 16.16
C ALA A 220 -30.92 10.47 15.83
N GLY A 221 -30.90 10.81 14.55
CA GLY A 221 -30.96 12.17 14.01
C GLY A 221 -29.62 12.92 13.97
N VAL A 222 -28.54 12.33 14.49
CA VAL A 222 -27.23 12.98 14.65
C VAL A 222 -26.52 13.22 13.31
N CYS A 223 -26.64 12.27 12.38
CA CYS A 223 -26.08 12.39 11.03
C CYS A 223 -26.94 11.72 9.95
N ALA A 224 -26.72 12.06 8.70
CA ALA A 224 -26.97 11.16 7.59
C ALA A 224 -25.73 11.21 6.70
N ILE A 225 -25.27 10.05 6.22
CA ILE A 225 -24.10 9.90 5.37
C ILE A 225 -24.51 9.10 4.13
N SER A 226 -24.21 9.62 2.94
CA SER A 226 -24.62 9.02 1.68
C SER A 226 -23.51 9.12 0.65
N SER A 227 -23.28 8.02 -0.07
CA SER A 227 -22.74 8.07 -1.43
C SER A 227 -23.72 8.84 -2.31
N ILE A 228 -23.20 9.64 -3.23
CA ILE A 228 -23.95 10.25 -4.32
C ILE A 228 -23.13 10.06 -5.60
N GLU A 229 -23.78 9.55 -6.64
CA GLU A 229 -23.15 9.09 -7.89
C GLU A 229 -23.88 9.64 -9.11
N SER A 230 -23.14 9.95 -10.19
CA SER A 230 -23.66 10.52 -11.43
C SER A 230 -22.64 10.39 -12.57
N SER A 231 -23.00 10.85 -13.77
CA SER A 231 -22.17 10.87 -14.97
C SER A 231 -22.29 12.21 -15.70
N ASN A 232 -21.21 12.65 -16.35
CA ASN A 232 -21.21 13.75 -17.32
C ASN A 232 -21.98 13.43 -18.62
N GLU A 233 -22.37 12.17 -18.84
CA GLU A 233 -23.26 11.75 -19.92
C GLU A 233 -24.74 12.07 -19.64
N TYR A 234 -25.07 12.47 -18.39
CA TYR A 234 -26.42 12.92 -18.03
C TYR A 234 -26.54 14.45 -18.15
N GLY A 235 -27.71 14.92 -18.59
CA GLY A 235 -28.03 16.34 -18.63
C GLY A 235 -28.12 16.98 -17.23
N ALA A 236 -28.07 18.32 -17.19
CA ALA A 236 -28.00 19.13 -15.97
C ALA A 236 -28.96 18.68 -14.85
N SER A 237 -28.39 18.06 -13.81
CA SER A 237 -29.13 17.45 -12.69
C SER A 237 -29.84 18.49 -11.81
N LEU A 238 -30.67 18.04 -10.86
CA LEU A 238 -31.21 18.93 -9.83
C LEU A 238 -30.11 19.59 -8.97
N LEU A 239 -28.94 18.95 -8.84
CA LEU A 239 -27.83 19.48 -8.06
C LEU A 239 -27.07 20.61 -8.79
N SER A 240 -27.24 20.74 -10.12
CA SER A 240 -26.66 21.82 -10.91
C SER A 240 -27.25 23.20 -10.59
N LYS A 241 -28.40 23.25 -9.89
CA LYS A 241 -29.08 24.47 -9.44
C LYS A 241 -28.58 24.89 -8.06
N TYR A 242 -28.41 26.21 -7.87
CA TYR A 242 -28.02 26.77 -6.58
C TYR A 242 -29.03 26.43 -5.46
N MET A 243 -28.55 25.76 -4.42
CA MET A 243 -29.27 25.45 -3.19
C MET A 243 -28.57 26.07 -1.97
N THR A 244 -29.24 26.08 -0.83
CA THR A 244 -28.70 26.63 0.42
C THR A 244 -29.34 25.93 1.61
N PHE A 245 -28.54 25.25 2.42
CA PHE A 245 -29.00 24.60 3.64
C PHE A 245 -28.69 25.51 4.84
N GLN A 246 -29.73 26.06 5.48
CA GLN A 246 -29.56 27.06 6.56
C GLN A 246 -28.97 26.48 7.85
N SER A 247 -29.02 25.16 8.03
CA SER A 247 -28.62 24.47 9.26
C SER A 247 -27.62 23.32 9.05
N VAL A 248 -27.21 23.01 7.81
CA VAL A 248 -26.35 21.87 7.49
C VAL A 248 -25.00 22.35 7.00
N ASP A 249 -23.94 22.02 7.73
CA ASP A 249 -22.57 22.04 7.22
C ASP A 249 -22.36 20.77 6.38
N HIS A 250 -21.83 20.91 5.17
CA HIS A 250 -21.50 19.79 4.30
C HIS A 250 -19.99 19.59 4.25
N CYS A 251 -19.54 18.36 4.41
CA CYS A 251 -18.26 17.90 3.90
C CYS A 251 -18.56 17.04 2.67
N LEU A 252 -17.90 17.29 1.55
CA LEU A 252 -17.96 16.49 0.33
C LEU A 252 -16.55 15.94 0.07
N CYS A 253 -16.36 14.62 0.22
CA CYS A 253 -15.12 13.94 -0.14
C CYS A 253 -15.32 13.22 -1.47
N VAL A 254 -14.44 13.43 -2.45
CA VAL A 254 -14.51 12.77 -3.76
C VAL A 254 -13.73 11.46 -3.71
N LEU A 255 -14.39 10.32 -3.94
CA LEU A 255 -13.80 8.98 -3.87
C LEU A 255 -13.52 8.35 -5.24
N GLU A 256 -14.16 8.85 -6.30
CA GLU A 256 -13.89 8.47 -7.69
C GLU A 256 -14.21 9.70 -8.58
N GLY A 257 -13.44 9.90 -9.65
CA GLY A 257 -13.81 10.84 -10.71
C GLY A 257 -13.66 12.32 -10.37
N THR A 258 -14.58 13.15 -10.91
CA THR A 258 -14.47 14.62 -10.94
C THR A 258 -15.78 15.29 -10.55
N LEU A 259 -15.74 16.12 -9.50
CA LEU A 259 -16.85 16.95 -9.02
C LEU A 259 -16.58 18.43 -9.32
N VAL A 260 -17.53 19.13 -9.93
CA VAL A 260 -17.49 20.58 -10.09
C VAL A 260 -18.35 21.23 -9.01
N VAL A 261 -17.80 22.17 -8.26
CA VAL A 261 -18.51 22.89 -7.20
C VAL A 261 -18.53 24.38 -7.53
N ARG A 262 -19.73 24.96 -7.48
CA ARG A 262 -19.96 26.39 -7.74
C ARG A 262 -20.49 27.04 -6.48
N LEU A 263 -19.67 27.87 -5.82
CA LEU A 263 -20.10 28.68 -4.68
C LEU A 263 -20.62 30.03 -5.17
N LYS A 264 -21.80 30.44 -4.71
CA LYS A 264 -22.44 31.67 -5.18
C LYS A 264 -21.56 32.90 -4.88
N GLY A 265 -21.14 33.61 -5.92
CA GLY A 265 -20.23 34.76 -5.81
C GLY A 265 -18.73 34.41 -5.88
N GLN A 266 -18.39 33.19 -6.26
CA GLN A 266 -17.02 32.75 -6.57
C GLN A 266 -16.98 32.15 -7.98
N SER A 267 -15.77 31.91 -8.51
CA SER A 267 -15.59 31.06 -9.69
C SER A 267 -15.98 29.61 -9.37
N GLU A 268 -16.23 28.82 -10.40
CA GLU A 268 -16.31 27.37 -10.23
C GLU A 268 -14.96 26.77 -9.82
N SER A 269 -15.00 25.58 -9.22
CA SER A 269 -13.81 24.85 -8.79
C SER A 269 -14.02 23.37 -9.05
N VAL A 270 -13.00 22.73 -9.62
CA VAL A 270 -13.01 21.32 -10.02
C VAL A 270 -12.22 20.52 -9.01
N PHE A 271 -12.81 19.41 -8.55
CA PHE A 271 -12.29 18.51 -7.52
C PHE A 271 -12.11 17.12 -8.09
N ARG A 272 -11.03 16.44 -7.68
CA ARG A 272 -10.62 15.12 -8.12
C ARG A 272 -10.61 14.13 -6.94
N GLU A 273 -10.40 12.86 -7.24
CA GLU A 273 -10.24 11.79 -6.26
C GLU A 273 -9.32 12.16 -5.09
N GLY A 274 -9.80 11.91 -3.86
CA GLY A 274 -9.12 12.20 -2.61
C GLY A 274 -9.12 13.67 -2.18
N GLU A 275 -9.61 14.60 -3.01
CA GLU A 275 -9.81 16.00 -2.61
C GLU A 275 -11.13 16.16 -1.85
N THR A 276 -11.16 17.12 -0.92
CA THR A 276 -12.30 17.35 -0.03
C THR A 276 -12.69 18.82 -0.02
N VAL A 277 -14.00 19.12 -0.02
CA VAL A 277 -14.54 20.47 0.13
C VAL A 277 -15.51 20.54 1.31
N VAL A 278 -15.42 21.61 2.08
CA VAL A 278 -16.28 21.89 3.22
C VAL A 278 -17.06 23.16 2.95
N ILE A 279 -18.39 23.04 2.98
CA ILE A 279 -19.35 24.08 2.64
C ILE A 279 -20.24 24.34 3.88
N PRO A 280 -20.03 25.43 4.63
CA PRO A 280 -20.75 25.68 5.86
C PRO A 280 -22.22 26.07 5.64
N ALA A 281 -23.08 25.74 6.60
CA ALA A 281 -24.50 26.08 6.57
C ALA A 281 -24.72 27.59 6.35
N GLY A 282 -25.63 27.91 5.44
CA GLY A 282 -25.90 29.26 4.94
C GLY A 282 -25.16 29.62 3.64
N GLN A 283 -24.09 28.89 3.27
CA GLN A 283 -23.44 29.08 1.97
C GLN A 283 -24.33 28.52 0.84
N ALA A 284 -24.53 29.32 -0.21
CA ALA A 284 -25.21 28.87 -1.42
C ALA A 284 -24.23 28.18 -2.37
N PHE A 285 -24.57 26.98 -2.85
CA PHE A 285 -23.74 26.18 -3.75
C PHE A 285 -24.55 25.40 -4.77
N ALA A 286 -23.89 24.97 -5.85
CA ALA A 286 -24.38 24.00 -6.84
C ALA A 286 -23.27 22.99 -7.17
N LEU A 287 -23.66 21.79 -7.61
CA LEU A 287 -22.76 20.69 -7.97
C LEU A 287 -22.99 20.26 -9.42
N ASP A 288 -21.92 19.97 -10.15
CA ASP A 288 -21.97 19.35 -11.47
C ASP A 288 -20.93 18.23 -11.60
N PHE A 289 -21.08 17.35 -12.59
CA PHE A 289 -20.33 16.09 -12.65
C PHE A 289 -19.43 16.06 -13.89
N GLY A 290 -18.11 15.96 -13.69
CA GLY A 290 -17.11 16.07 -14.75
C GLY A 290 -16.65 14.74 -15.36
N SER A 291 -17.02 13.61 -14.79
CA SER A 291 -16.56 12.26 -15.14
C SER A 291 -17.73 11.30 -15.42
N LYS A 292 -17.45 10.16 -16.07
CA LYS A 292 -18.47 9.15 -16.42
C LYS A 292 -19.07 8.39 -15.22
N ARG A 293 -18.33 8.34 -14.12
CA ARG A 293 -18.74 7.89 -12.79
C ARG A 293 -18.04 8.78 -11.77
N MET A 294 -18.64 8.90 -10.60
CA MET A 294 -18.11 9.65 -9.48
C MET A 294 -18.82 9.13 -8.22
N LEU A 295 -18.10 9.04 -7.10
CA LEU A 295 -18.64 8.63 -5.81
C LEU A 295 -18.29 9.72 -4.78
N TYR A 296 -19.27 10.43 -4.23
CA TYR A 296 -19.01 11.44 -3.19
C TYR A 296 -19.78 11.17 -1.91
N VAL A 297 -19.11 11.37 -0.77
CA VAL A 297 -19.72 11.21 0.56
C VAL A 297 -20.18 12.57 1.09
N SER A 298 -21.49 12.72 1.34
CA SER A 298 -22.06 13.88 2.06
C SER A 298 -22.37 13.54 3.51
N LYS A 299 -22.26 14.52 4.42
CA LYS A 299 -22.87 14.47 5.76
C LYS A 299 -23.93 15.55 5.96
N ARG A 300 -25.06 15.21 6.58
CA ARG A 300 -26.17 16.12 6.94
C ARG A 300 -26.51 16.06 8.44
N ARG A 301 -26.88 17.22 9.01
CA ARG A 301 -27.47 17.39 10.36
C ARG A 301 -29.00 17.23 10.32
N THR A 302 -29.57 16.61 11.35
CA THR A 302 -30.91 16.96 11.87
C THR A 302 -30.82 17.26 13.37
N HIS A 303 -31.90 17.77 13.96
CA HIS A 303 -32.02 17.92 15.41
C HIS A 303 -33.27 17.19 15.90
N PRO A 304 -33.22 16.52 17.06
CA PRO A 304 -34.44 16.31 17.84
C PRO A 304 -34.99 17.69 18.26
N PRO A 305 -36.32 17.90 18.26
CA PRO A 305 -36.91 19.17 18.63
C PRO A 305 -36.57 19.51 20.10
N ALA A 306 -36.06 20.71 20.34
CA ALA A 306 -35.73 21.16 21.69
C ALA A 306 -37.01 21.36 22.50
N SER A 307 -37.24 20.51 23.50
CA SER A 307 -38.29 20.72 24.48
C SER A 307 -38.02 22.00 25.27
N ALA A 308 -38.97 22.92 25.26
CA ALA A 308 -38.82 24.22 25.91
C ALA A 308 -38.63 24.03 27.43
N ARG A 309 -37.53 24.57 27.97
CA ARG A 309 -37.42 24.82 29.42
C ARG A 309 -38.03 26.20 29.72
N PRO A 310 -38.87 26.34 30.75
CA PRO A 310 -39.43 27.64 31.14
C PRO A 310 -38.34 28.56 31.69
N ALA A 311 -38.56 29.88 31.60
CA ALA A 311 -37.62 30.90 32.05
C ALA A 311 -37.95 31.39 33.47
N ALA A 312 -37.01 31.19 34.40
CA ALA A 312 -36.84 31.85 35.70
C ALA A 312 -35.44 31.42 36.24
N ASP A 313 -34.69 32.20 37.00
CA ASP A 313 -34.89 33.58 37.46
C ASP A 313 -33.53 34.30 37.60
N ASP A 314 -33.52 35.62 37.86
CA ASP A 314 -32.27 36.40 37.97
C ASP A 314 -31.50 36.10 39.28
N ALA A 315 -30.29 35.56 39.15
CA ALA A 315 -29.37 35.36 40.26
C ALA A 315 -27.90 35.51 39.79
N THR A 316 -27.18 36.48 40.38
CA THR A 316 -25.81 36.81 39.98
C THR A 316 -24.84 35.65 40.29
N PRO A 317 -24.02 35.17 39.32
CA PRO A 317 -23.20 33.99 39.53
C PRO A 317 -22.08 34.22 40.57
N PRO A 318 -21.88 33.32 41.55
CA PRO A 318 -20.85 33.48 42.57
C PRO A 318 -19.46 33.39 41.95
N ARG A 319 -18.61 34.37 42.29
CA ARG A 319 -17.27 34.59 41.70
C ARG A 319 -16.40 33.34 41.80
N ALA A 320 -16.19 32.66 40.66
CA ALA A 320 -15.48 31.39 40.59
C ALA A 320 -14.09 31.44 41.28
N LYS A 321 -13.88 30.55 42.25
CA LYS A 321 -12.58 30.41 42.94
C LYS A 321 -11.56 29.86 41.94
N ARG A 322 -10.65 30.71 41.46
CA ARG A 322 -9.56 30.33 40.54
C ARG A 322 -8.85 29.06 41.04
N PRO A 323 -8.66 28.03 40.21
CA PRO A 323 -8.07 26.75 40.64
C PRO A 323 -6.68 26.94 41.24
N ARG A 324 -6.25 25.95 42.03
CA ARG A 324 -4.90 25.88 42.57
C ARG A 324 -4.01 25.22 41.51
N ALA A 325 -2.97 25.93 41.08
CA ALA A 325 -1.94 25.39 40.21
C ALA A 325 -1.39 24.04 40.71
N ALA A 326 -1.28 23.06 39.82
CA ALA A 326 -0.74 21.73 40.10
C ALA A 326 0.79 21.74 40.17
N ARG A 327 1.46 22.58 39.37
CA ARG A 327 2.91 22.75 39.30
C ARG A 327 3.30 24.21 39.07
N ALA A 328 3.78 24.88 40.12
CA ALA A 328 4.38 26.21 39.98
C ALA A 328 5.71 26.18 39.22
N CYS A 329 5.98 27.21 38.40
CA CYS A 329 7.27 27.41 37.73
C CYS A 329 8.42 27.55 38.75
N ASP A 330 9.66 27.28 38.35
CA ASP A 330 10.78 27.11 39.30
C ASP A 330 11.07 28.37 40.09
N ARG A 331 10.86 29.56 39.49
CA ARG A 331 10.98 30.86 40.18
C ARG A 331 9.86 31.07 41.20
N CYS A 332 8.61 30.77 40.86
CA CYS A 332 7.49 30.85 41.80
C CYS A 332 7.64 29.83 42.94
N ARG A 333 8.07 28.59 42.62
CA ARG A 333 8.36 27.53 43.59
C ARG A 333 9.48 27.95 44.56
N ARG A 334 10.63 28.42 44.05
CA ARG A 334 11.78 28.88 44.84
C ARG A 334 11.48 30.11 45.72
N LYS A 335 10.57 30.99 45.31
CA LYS A 335 10.13 32.15 46.11
C LYS A 335 8.79 31.91 46.87
N LYS A 336 8.23 30.70 46.81
CA LYS A 336 6.92 30.33 47.40
C LYS A 336 5.75 31.23 46.99
N TYR A 337 5.81 31.83 45.79
CA TYR A 337 4.73 32.65 45.23
C TYR A 337 3.67 31.77 44.55
N LYS A 338 2.40 32.18 44.63
CA LYS A 338 1.30 31.48 43.94
C LYS A 338 1.42 31.70 42.43
N CYS A 339 1.86 30.66 41.72
CA CYS A 339 1.85 30.61 40.26
C CYS A 339 0.42 30.45 39.73
N ASP A 340 0.19 30.91 38.51
CA ASP A 340 -1.07 30.88 37.76
C ASP A 340 -1.00 30.04 36.48
N GLU A 341 0.10 29.31 36.27
CA GLU A 341 0.35 28.35 35.17
C GLU A 341 0.27 28.87 33.73
N SER A 342 -0.09 30.14 33.52
CA SER A 342 0.13 30.81 32.24
C SER A 342 1.63 30.84 31.86
N TYR A 343 1.93 31.00 30.58
CA TYR A 343 3.31 31.07 30.07
C TYR A 343 3.53 32.35 29.23
N PRO A 344 4.48 33.23 29.60
CA PRO A 344 5.16 33.31 30.92
C PRO A 344 4.16 33.66 32.02
N CYS A 345 4.29 33.05 33.21
CA CYS A 345 3.30 33.20 34.28
C CYS A 345 3.19 34.66 34.74
N ALA A 346 2.02 35.09 35.23
CA ALA A 346 1.74 36.50 35.49
C ALA A 346 2.77 37.16 36.42
N HIS A 347 3.34 36.39 37.37
CA HIS A 347 4.39 36.89 38.27
C HIS A 347 5.77 37.00 37.59
N CYS A 348 6.14 36.07 36.72
CA CYS A 348 7.38 36.17 35.92
C CYS A 348 7.26 37.27 34.86
N LYS A 349 6.14 37.33 34.13
CA LYS A 349 5.80 38.36 33.15
C LYS A 349 5.86 39.77 33.75
N LYS A 350 5.24 40.00 34.91
CA LYS A 350 5.34 41.29 35.63
C LYS A 350 6.75 41.59 36.18
N SER A 351 7.59 40.57 36.35
CA SER A 351 8.99 40.74 36.79
C SER A 351 9.98 40.96 35.64
N GLY A 352 9.57 40.83 34.37
CA GLY A 352 10.50 40.87 33.23
C GLY A 352 11.55 39.74 33.23
N ILE A 353 11.25 38.59 33.84
CA ILE A 353 12.19 37.48 34.05
C ILE A 353 11.59 36.18 33.54
N ASP A 354 12.44 35.31 32.98
CA ASP A 354 12.08 34.03 32.37
C ASP A 354 11.31 33.07 33.32
N CYS A 355 10.52 32.19 32.72
CA CYS A 355 9.48 31.39 33.38
C CYS A 355 9.67 29.88 33.18
N VAL A 356 10.85 29.39 33.54
CA VAL A 356 11.26 27.99 33.39
C VAL A 356 10.46 27.02 34.28
N TYR A 357 10.18 25.82 33.75
CA TYR A 357 9.54 24.67 34.42
C TYR A 357 10.40 23.40 34.25
N GLN A 358 11.68 23.45 34.59
CA GLN A 358 12.56 22.28 34.52
C GLN A 358 12.12 21.20 35.52
N GLY A 359 12.13 19.96 35.07
CA GLY A 359 11.83 18.80 35.89
C GLY A 359 13.06 17.91 36.00
N ASN A 360 13.66 17.82 37.19
CA ASN A 360 14.35 16.63 37.68
C ASN A 360 14.77 16.83 39.14
N TYR A 361 14.48 15.85 40.00
CA TYR A 361 14.88 15.85 41.42
C TYR A 361 15.10 14.41 41.98
N ARG A 362 15.39 13.44 41.09
CA ARG A 362 15.77 12.05 41.44
C ARG A 362 17.26 11.75 41.21
N ALA A 363 18.10 12.79 41.13
CA ALA A 363 19.53 12.68 40.87
C ALA A 363 20.37 12.41 42.15
N GLN A 364 19.89 11.56 43.07
CA GLN A 364 20.55 11.33 44.37
C GLN A 364 20.57 9.86 44.84
N GLU A 365 20.20 8.90 43.98
CA GLU A 365 20.38 7.45 44.23
C GLU A 365 21.48 6.82 43.35
N SER A 366 22.16 7.62 42.53
CA SER A 366 23.11 7.17 41.49
C SER A 366 24.49 6.71 41.98
N ASN A 367 24.66 6.44 43.27
CA ASN A 367 25.97 6.09 43.86
C ASN A 367 26.27 4.57 43.87
N ARG A 368 25.46 3.77 43.18
CA ARG A 368 25.68 2.31 42.95
C ARG A 368 26.02 1.94 41.51
N SER A 369 25.82 2.83 40.53
CA SER A 369 26.03 2.50 39.11
C SER A 369 27.48 2.63 38.64
N ALA A 370 28.27 3.56 39.19
CA ALA A 370 29.63 3.84 38.71
C ALA A 370 30.56 2.60 38.72
N SER A 371 30.55 1.82 39.80
CA SER A 371 31.33 0.57 39.88
C SER A 371 30.88 -0.48 38.86
N TYR A 372 29.57 -0.56 38.59
CA TYR A 372 29.01 -1.53 37.65
C TYR A 372 29.31 -1.16 36.18
N ILE A 373 29.33 0.14 35.87
CA ILE A 373 29.72 0.67 34.57
C ILE A 373 31.21 0.40 34.31
N LEU A 374 32.09 0.67 35.28
CA LEU A 374 33.53 0.39 35.15
C LEU A 374 33.84 -1.11 34.97
N ASP A 375 33.12 -2.00 35.67
CA ASP A 375 33.24 -3.45 35.46
C ASP A 375 32.69 -3.92 34.11
N LEU A 376 31.68 -3.23 33.57
CA LEU A 376 31.16 -3.48 32.22
C LEU A 376 32.14 -3.02 31.14
N GLU A 377 32.67 -1.79 31.23
CA GLU A 377 33.69 -1.25 30.31
C GLU A 377 34.95 -2.14 30.30
N LYS A 378 35.38 -2.61 31.49
CA LYS A 378 36.46 -3.58 31.62
C LYS A 378 36.13 -4.91 30.94
N LYS A 379 34.94 -5.48 31.17
CA LYS A 379 34.49 -6.72 30.50
C LYS A 379 34.39 -6.58 28.98
N VAL A 380 33.95 -5.44 28.48
CA VAL A 380 33.88 -5.16 27.03
C VAL A 380 35.29 -5.16 26.44
N ASN A 381 36.25 -4.44 27.03
CA ASN A 381 37.66 -4.49 26.57
C ASN A 381 38.28 -5.90 26.65
N ASP A 382 38.01 -6.64 27.73
CA ASP A 382 38.44 -8.04 27.89
C ASP A 382 37.90 -8.95 26.78
N LEU A 383 36.62 -8.81 26.43
CA LEU A 383 35.95 -9.58 25.39
C LEU A 383 36.41 -9.17 23.98
N THR A 384 36.55 -7.88 23.70
CA THR A 384 37.08 -7.38 22.43
C THR A 384 38.53 -7.84 22.19
N THR A 385 39.34 -7.89 23.26
CA THR A 385 40.71 -8.42 23.18
C THR A 385 40.72 -9.92 22.89
N LYS A 386 39.85 -10.70 23.54
CA LYS A 386 39.71 -12.15 23.31
C LYS A 386 39.18 -12.47 21.90
N LEU A 387 38.27 -11.65 21.37
CA LEU A 387 37.80 -11.76 19.98
C LEU A 387 38.95 -11.57 18.99
N ARG A 388 39.73 -10.50 19.12
CA ARG A 388 40.90 -10.25 18.23
C ARG A 388 41.95 -11.36 18.28
N ILE A 389 42.17 -11.97 19.46
CA ILE A 389 43.06 -13.12 19.60
C ILE A 389 42.47 -14.33 18.83
N ALA A 390 41.19 -14.66 19.04
CA ALA A 390 40.53 -15.76 18.33
C ALA A 390 40.49 -15.56 16.80
N GLU A 391 40.23 -14.33 16.33
CA GLU A 391 40.32 -13.94 14.92
C GLU A 391 41.73 -14.18 14.35
N SER A 392 42.78 -13.81 15.10
CA SER A 392 44.17 -14.05 14.70
C SER A 392 44.55 -15.54 14.69
N GLU A 393 44.03 -16.34 15.63
CA GLU A 393 44.23 -17.79 15.66
C GLU A 393 43.51 -18.51 14.51
N ILE A 394 42.37 -18.00 14.06
CA ILE A 394 41.65 -18.52 12.89
C ILE A 394 42.42 -18.18 11.61
N ALA A 395 42.88 -16.94 11.46
CA ALA A 395 43.70 -16.52 10.32
C ALA A 395 45.02 -17.32 10.22
N ALA A 396 45.69 -17.57 11.35
CA ALA A 396 46.92 -18.36 11.40
C ALA A 396 46.74 -19.83 10.97
N ARG A 397 45.51 -20.37 11.00
CA ARG A 397 45.21 -21.76 10.60
C ARG A 397 44.89 -21.94 9.11
N GLN A 398 44.80 -20.86 8.32
CA GLN A 398 44.47 -20.90 6.89
C GLN A 398 45.65 -20.63 5.96
N SER A 399 46.85 -21.13 6.30
CA SER A 399 48.06 -21.04 5.47
C SER A 399 48.59 -22.43 5.06
N PRO A 400 48.34 -22.91 3.83
CA PRO A 400 49.05 -24.04 3.25
C PRO A 400 50.38 -23.59 2.64
N SER A 401 51.50 -24.15 3.10
CA SER A 401 52.81 -23.97 2.45
C SER A 401 53.26 -25.27 1.77
N ALA A 402 53.62 -25.18 0.49
CA ALA A 402 54.20 -26.28 -0.28
C ALA A 402 55.19 -25.73 -1.33
N GLN A 403 56.43 -25.53 -0.89
CA GLN A 403 57.61 -25.35 -1.75
C GLN A 403 58.02 -26.70 -2.37
N ALA A 404 58.81 -26.81 -3.45
CA ALA A 404 59.16 -25.89 -4.54
C ALA A 404 59.96 -26.71 -5.60
N ALA A 405 60.06 -26.22 -6.83
CA ALA A 405 61.12 -26.57 -7.78
C ALA A 405 61.27 -25.44 -8.81
N ALA A 406 62.49 -25.12 -9.26
CA ALA A 406 62.75 -23.99 -10.14
C ALA A 406 63.60 -24.37 -11.35
N SER A 407 63.18 -23.93 -12.54
CA SER A 407 64.02 -23.88 -13.74
C SER A 407 63.45 -22.89 -14.78
N GLN A 408 64.11 -21.75 -14.91
CA GLN A 408 64.18 -20.94 -16.14
C GLN A 408 65.55 -21.29 -16.78
N PRO A 409 65.72 -21.28 -18.12
CA PRO A 409 65.69 -20.02 -18.88
C PRO A 409 65.23 -20.12 -20.35
N GLU A 410 65.46 -19.00 -21.07
CA GLU A 410 65.57 -18.83 -22.53
C GLU A 410 64.31 -18.62 -23.41
N GLY A 411 64.35 -17.50 -24.13
CA GLY A 411 63.84 -17.26 -25.48
C GLY A 411 64.91 -16.44 -26.24
N PRO A 412 64.65 -15.72 -27.35
CA PRO A 412 63.38 -15.50 -28.06
C PRO A 412 63.50 -15.87 -29.58
N VAL A 413 63.10 -14.98 -30.51
CA VAL A 413 63.18 -15.06 -32.01
C VAL A 413 62.00 -15.82 -32.66
N ALA A 414 61.26 -15.34 -33.68
CA ALA A 414 61.32 -14.11 -34.50
C ALA A 414 59.93 -13.54 -34.94
N ARG A 415 59.97 -12.34 -35.56
CA ARG A 415 58.91 -11.56 -36.24
C ARG A 415 58.69 -12.03 -37.71
N PRO A 416 57.81 -11.43 -38.57
CA PRO A 416 56.93 -10.25 -38.44
C PRO A 416 55.45 -10.46 -38.86
N GLY A 417 54.65 -9.37 -38.90
CA GLY A 417 53.31 -9.30 -39.52
C GLY A 417 53.25 -8.21 -40.61
N ILE A 418 52.04 -7.85 -41.07
CA ILE A 418 51.65 -6.63 -41.82
C ILE A 418 50.10 -6.56 -41.94
N ASP A 419 49.55 -5.38 -42.24
CA ASP A 419 48.13 -5.03 -42.29
C ASP A 419 47.29 -5.64 -43.44
N ALA A 420 45.97 -5.34 -43.37
CA ALA A 420 45.04 -5.01 -44.47
C ALA A 420 43.83 -5.95 -44.71
N THR A 421 42.68 -5.30 -44.93
CA THR A 421 41.38 -5.87 -45.35
C THR A 421 41.41 -6.33 -46.82
N PRO A 422 40.39 -7.09 -47.27
CA PRO A 422 39.60 -6.49 -48.35
C PRO A 422 38.06 -6.68 -48.27
N LEU A 423 37.40 -5.58 -48.64
CA LEU A 423 36.04 -5.39 -49.18
C LEU A 423 35.78 -6.26 -50.45
N SER A 424 34.58 -6.44 -51.01
CA SER A 424 33.18 -6.09 -50.64
C SER A 424 32.24 -7.23 -51.16
N MET A 425 31.05 -7.16 -51.78
CA MET A 425 30.12 -6.18 -52.43
C MET A 425 28.71 -6.84 -52.51
N PRO A 426 27.59 -6.13 -52.76
CA PRO A 426 27.23 -4.73 -52.48
C PRO A 426 25.85 -4.61 -51.75
N GLN A 427 25.41 -3.38 -51.46
CA GLN A 427 24.00 -3.10 -51.14
C GLN A 427 23.25 -2.68 -52.41
N ASP A 428 22.09 -3.28 -52.71
CA ASP A 428 21.04 -2.62 -53.51
C ASP A 428 19.71 -3.40 -53.44
N SER A 429 18.69 -2.82 -52.80
CA SER A 429 17.26 -3.09 -53.02
C SER A 429 16.43 -2.19 -52.08
N SER A 430 15.90 -1.11 -52.62
CA SER A 430 15.04 -0.18 -51.89
C SER A 430 13.59 -0.67 -51.81
N THR A 431 12.93 -0.40 -50.69
CA THR A 431 11.47 -0.27 -50.60
C THR A 431 11.15 1.11 -50.02
N PRO A 432 10.31 1.92 -50.70
CA PRO A 432 10.11 3.31 -50.28
C PRO A 432 9.22 3.41 -49.04
N ARG A 433 9.56 4.34 -48.14
CA ARG A 433 8.58 5.04 -47.32
C ARG A 433 8.29 6.36 -48.01
N ASP A 434 7.02 6.65 -48.27
CA ASP A 434 6.60 7.93 -48.82
C ASP A 434 6.78 9.04 -47.77
N GLU A 435 7.78 9.91 -47.95
CA GLU A 435 7.88 11.16 -47.21
C GLU A 435 6.89 12.17 -47.78
N ILE A 436 5.76 12.36 -47.10
CA ILE A 436 4.86 13.49 -47.37
C ILE A 436 5.50 14.75 -46.77
N SER A 437 6.34 15.41 -47.55
CA SER A 437 6.96 16.69 -47.19
C SER A 437 5.90 17.81 -47.14
N LEU A 438 5.64 18.35 -45.94
CA LEU A 438 4.89 19.59 -45.75
C LEU A 438 5.81 20.62 -45.07
N PRO A 439 6.25 21.68 -45.76
CA PRO A 439 7.14 22.68 -45.21
C PRO A 439 6.37 23.79 -44.49
N TYR A 440 6.68 24.03 -43.21
CA TYR A 440 6.50 25.35 -42.58
C TYR A 440 7.40 25.47 -41.35
N ASP A 441 8.18 26.54 -41.27
CA ASP A 441 9.03 26.84 -40.12
C ASP A 441 8.18 27.13 -38.85
N ALA A 442 8.60 26.55 -37.72
CA ALA A 442 8.10 26.88 -36.39
C ALA A 442 9.28 26.88 -35.39
N PRO A 443 9.23 27.69 -34.30
CA PRO A 443 10.40 27.89 -33.44
C PRO A 443 10.76 26.70 -32.56
N ASP A 444 12.03 26.65 -32.19
CA ASP A 444 12.65 25.67 -31.29
C ASP A 444 12.24 25.90 -29.82
N ASP A 445 11.10 25.33 -29.42
CA ASP A 445 10.67 25.18 -28.01
C ASP A 445 9.84 23.89 -27.84
N ALA A 446 10.41 22.77 -28.31
CA ALA A 446 9.92 21.42 -28.03
C ALA A 446 10.94 20.72 -27.13
N GLY A 447 10.77 20.86 -25.81
CA GLY A 447 11.69 20.30 -24.82
C GLY A 447 12.00 18.83 -25.06
N GLU A 448 13.29 18.47 -24.99
CA GLU A 448 13.83 17.19 -25.46
C GLU A 448 12.98 15.99 -25.01
N ILE A 449 12.45 15.24 -25.98
CA ILE A 449 11.85 13.93 -25.71
C ILE A 449 13.00 12.96 -25.49
N VAL A 450 13.53 12.95 -24.26
CA VAL A 450 14.65 12.11 -23.82
C VAL A 450 14.23 10.63 -23.86
N GLN A 451 14.36 10.02 -25.03
CA GLN A 451 14.20 8.57 -25.25
C GLN A 451 15.42 7.81 -24.71
N GLU A 452 15.79 8.05 -23.45
CA GLU A 452 16.90 7.31 -22.82
C GLU A 452 16.49 5.87 -22.51
N GLU A 453 17.12 4.96 -23.23
CA GLU A 453 17.07 3.53 -22.98
C GLU A 453 18.15 3.14 -21.96
N ILE A 454 17.98 1.99 -21.30
CA ILE A 454 19.01 1.42 -20.42
C ILE A 454 19.61 0.19 -21.07
N SER A 455 20.94 0.16 -21.11
CA SER A 455 21.75 -0.99 -21.48
C SER A 455 22.85 -1.12 -20.43
N GLU A 456 22.74 -2.12 -19.56
CA GLU A 456 23.63 -2.32 -18.42
C GLU A 456 24.10 -3.77 -18.32
N LEU A 457 25.30 -3.97 -17.78
CA LEU A 457 25.77 -5.29 -17.36
C LEU A 457 25.07 -5.68 -16.05
N ASN A 458 24.20 -6.69 -16.12
CA ASN A 458 23.68 -7.35 -14.92
C ASN A 458 24.80 -8.22 -14.32
N GLN A 459 25.29 -7.83 -13.14
CA GLN A 459 26.42 -8.48 -12.47
C GLN A 459 26.07 -9.89 -11.95
N HIS A 460 24.79 -10.23 -11.80
CA HIS A 460 24.35 -11.56 -11.38
C HIS A 460 24.28 -12.57 -12.55
N THR A 461 23.99 -12.11 -13.77
CA THR A 461 23.96 -12.96 -14.97
C THR A 461 25.24 -12.86 -15.82
N ASN A 462 26.06 -11.83 -15.58
CA ASN A 462 27.15 -11.38 -16.47
C ASN A 462 26.70 -11.08 -17.91
N GLY A 463 25.40 -10.85 -18.12
CA GLY A 463 24.81 -10.46 -19.40
C GLY A 463 24.55 -8.96 -19.47
N ILE A 464 24.65 -8.39 -20.67
CA ILE A 464 24.10 -7.06 -20.94
C ILE A 464 22.58 -7.22 -21.13
N GLU A 465 21.79 -6.48 -20.35
CA GLU A 465 20.34 -6.47 -20.44
C GLU A 465 19.86 -5.09 -20.89
N PHE A 466 18.88 -5.08 -21.79
CA PHE A 466 18.40 -3.90 -22.48
C PHE A 466 16.92 -3.63 -22.16
N HIS A 467 16.64 -2.38 -21.79
CA HIS A 467 15.32 -1.88 -21.47
C HIS A 467 15.06 -0.59 -22.23
N GLY A 468 14.22 -0.67 -23.27
CA GLY A 468 13.79 0.50 -24.04
C GLY A 468 13.01 1.53 -23.21
N SER A 469 12.87 2.73 -23.76
CA SER A 469 12.36 3.94 -23.07
C SER A 469 10.96 3.84 -22.45
N THR A 470 10.14 2.86 -22.83
CA THR A 470 8.81 2.57 -22.22
C THR A 470 8.88 1.69 -20.97
N SER A 471 10.07 1.21 -20.58
CA SER A 471 10.26 0.37 -19.40
C SER A 471 10.24 1.18 -18.10
N SER A 472 9.67 0.61 -17.03
CA SER A 472 9.80 1.17 -15.67
C SER A 472 11.26 1.25 -15.20
N ALA A 473 12.13 0.36 -15.70
CA ALA A 473 13.57 0.45 -15.46
C ALA A 473 14.17 1.73 -16.08
N ALA A 474 13.79 2.08 -17.32
CA ALA A 474 14.28 3.29 -18.00
C ALA A 474 13.97 4.57 -17.21
N LEU A 475 12.74 4.69 -16.70
CA LEU A 475 12.33 5.78 -15.82
C LEU A 475 13.17 5.85 -14.53
N LEU A 476 13.41 4.70 -13.88
CA LEU A 476 14.19 4.63 -12.65
C LEU A 476 15.67 4.99 -12.87
N GLY A 477 16.28 4.57 -13.98
CA GLY A 477 17.67 4.91 -14.29
C GLY A 477 17.84 6.37 -14.71
N HIS A 478 16.85 6.97 -15.37
CA HIS A 478 16.82 8.41 -15.58
C HIS A 478 16.75 9.18 -14.25
N LEU A 479 15.92 8.74 -13.29
CA LEU A 479 15.88 9.32 -11.94
C LEU A 479 17.20 9.15 -11.17
N GLN A 480 17.91 8.02 -11.35
CA GLN A 480 19.26 7.81 -10.80
C GLN A 480 20.27 8.78 -11.43
N LYS A 481 20.37 8.84 -12.76
CA LYS A 481 21.26 9.77 -13.49
C LYS A 481 21.01 11.22 -13.07
N ALA A 482 19.76 11.66 -13.02
CA ALA A 482 19.38 13.02 -12.62
C ALA A 482 19.67 13.34 -11.14
N ARG A 483 19.79 12.31 -10.27
CA ARG A 483 20.24 12.45 -8.87
C ARG A 483 21.76 12.53 -8.79
N GLU A 484 22.48 11.73 -9.56
CA GLU A 484 23.96 11.69 -9.60
C GLU A 484 24.52 13.00 -10.18
N GLN A 485 23.95 13.52 -11.27
CA GLN A 485 24.30 14.82 -11.87
C GLN A 485 24.15 16.02 -10.91
N ARG A 486 23.37 15.88 -9.83
CA ARG A 486 23.14 16.93 -8.82
C ARG A 486 24.13 16.90 -7.64
N LYS A 487 25.22 16.12 -7.71
CA LYS A 487 26.32 16.11 -6.73
C LYS A 487 27.67 16.55 -7.35
N PRO A 488 28.02 17.85 -7.31
CA PRO A 488 29.29 18.32 -7.88
C PRO A 488 30.53 18.16 -6.99
N GLU A 489 30.39 17.92 -5.68
CA GLU A 489 31.47 18.25 -4.71
C GLU A 489 32.29 17.08 -4.14
N ASP A 490 31.84 15.82 -4.29
CA ASP A 490 32.49 14.63 -3.67
C ASP A 490 33.63 13.98 -4.51
N TRP A 491 33.97 14.53 -5.69
CA TRP A 491 34.80 13.89 -6.72
C TRP A 491 36.30 13.67 -6.41
N LEU A 492 36.74 13.85 -5.16
CA LEU A 492 38.16 13.78 -4.76
C LEU A 492 38.49 12.70 -3.69
N SER A 493 37.57 11.81 -3.34
CA SER A 493 37.78 10.86 -2.22
C SER A 493 37.83 9.36 -2.57
N HIS A 494 37.08 8.86 -3.56
CA HIS A 494 36.96 7.41 -3.81
C HIS A 494 37.04 7.03 -5.31
N PRO A 495 38.24 6.70 -5.84
CA PRO A 495 38.42 6.32 -7.25
C PRO A 495 37.89 4.92 -7.63
N ASN A 496 37.25 4.17 -6.71
CA ASN A 496 37.13 2.72 -6.81
C ASN A 496 35.78 2.15 -6.29
N GLU A 497 34.74 2.96 -6.05
CA GLU A 497 33.40 2.40 -5.87
C GLU A 497 32.85 1.93 -7.23
N PRO A 498 32.31 0.69 -7.34
CA PRO A 498 31.70 0.22 -8.58
C PRO A 498 30.41 0.99 -8.84
N ARG A 499 30.16 1.36 -10.10
CA ARG A 499 28.87 1.97 -10.50
C ARG A 499 27.73 1.02 -10.15
N TYR A 500 26.79 1.51 -9.34
CA TYR A 500 25.56 0.80 -9.00
C TYR A 500 24.71 0.61 -10.26
N SER A 501 24.70 -0.61 -10.79
CA SER A 501 23.80 -1.01 -11.86
C SER A 501 22.38 -1.14 -11.29
N LEU A 502 21.45 -0.38 -11.85
CA LEU A 502 20.04 -0.49 -11.53
C LEU A 502 19.51 -1.88 -11.89
N ILE A 503 19.91 -2.41 -13.05
CA ILE A 503 19.46 -3.72 -13.51
C ILE A 503 19.94 -4.84 -12.57
N SER A 504 21.19 -4.78 -12.12
CA SER A 504 21.72 -5.70 -11.10
C SER A 504 20.94 -5.58 -9.77
N THR A 505 20.56 -4.35 -9.39
CA THR A 505 19.80 -4.08 -8.15
C THR A 505 18.36 -4.59 -8.21
N LEU A 506 17.74 -4.61 -9.39
CA LEU A 506 16.38 -5.12 -9.61
C LEU A 506 16.33 -6.64 -9.86
N HIS A 507 17.47 -7.29 -10.05
CA HIS A 507 17.56 -8.73 -10.32
C HIS A 507 17.58 -9.56 -9.03
N ASN A 508 16.67 -10.53 -8.94
CA ASN A 508 16.65 -11.50 -7.85
C ASN A 508 17.75 -12.56 -8.03
N SER A 509 18.91 -12.31 -7.42
CA SER A 509 20.05 -13.23 -7.42
C SER A 509 19.75 -14.63 -6.83
N SER A 510 18.67 -14.79 -6.07
CA SER A 510 18.22 -16.09 -5.54
C SER A 510 17.44 -16.93 -6.56
N PHE A 511 17.16 -16.39 -7.75
CA PHE A 511 16.52 -17.09 -8.87
C PHE A 511 17.46 -17.15 -10.10
N SER A 512 18.44 -18.05 -9.99
CA SER A 512 19.41 -18.37 -11.05
C SER A 512 19.18 -19.80 -11.57
N PRO A 513 18.30 -20.02 -12.56
CA PRO A 513 18.07 -21.35 -13.12
C PRO A 513 19.31 -21.85 -13.87
N SER A 514 19.67 -23.11 -13.62
CA SER A 514 20.92 -23.69 -14.13
C SER A 514 20.85 -23.94 -15.64
N CYS A 515 21.81 -23.37 -16.38
CA CYS A 515 21.97 -23.62 -17.82
C CYS A 515 22.56 -25.02 -18.08
N THR A 516 21.73 -26.05 -17.88
CA THR A 516 22.05 -27.45 -18.18
C THR A 516 21.96 -27.69 -19.68
N THR A 517 23.06 -27.45 -20.39
CA THR A 517 23.16 -27.59 -21.86
C THR A 517 23.19 -29.04 -22.36
N ALA A 518 23.18 -30.02 -21.46
CA ALA A 518 23.12 -31.44 -21.79
C ALA A 518 21.67 -31.95 -21.85
N PRO A 519 21.30 -32.85 -22.77
CA PRO A 519 20.00 -33.51 -22.79
C PRO A 519 19.89 -34.56 -21.67
N VAL A 520 19.73 -34.07 -20.44
CA VAL A 520 19.43 -34.90 -19.26
C VAL A 520 18.00 -35.43 -19.40
N ARG A 521 17.82 -36.75 -19.34
CA ARG A 521 16.47 -37.34 -19.23
C ARG A 521 15.83 -36.88 -17.92
N PRO A 522 14.56 -36.44 -17.91
CA PRO A 522 13.88 -36.10 -16.66
C PRO A 522 13.87 -37.31 -15.72
N VAL A 523 14.07 -37.05 -14.43
CA VAL A 523 14.01 -38.06 -13.36
C VAL A 523 12.58 -38.61 -13.26
N PRO A 524 12.36 -39.91 -12.99
CA PRO A 524 11.00 -40.48 -12.91
C PRO A 524 10.15 -39.86 -11.77
N LEU A 525 9.39 -38.81 -12.08
CA LEU A 525 8.44 -38.18 -11.15
C LEU A 525 7.33 -39.13 -10.66
N GLN A 526 7.19 -40.29 -11.31
CA GLN A 526 6.39 -41.43 -10.86
C GLN A 526 6.80 -41.92 -9.45
N GLU A 527 8.08 -41.81 -9.07
CA GLU A 527 8.54 -42.15 -7.71
C GLU A 527 8.00 -41.17 -6.65
N ASN A 528 7.80 -39.90 -7.03
CA ASN A 528 7.17 -38.87 -6.20
C ASN A 528 5.63 -38.82 -6.36
N ASN A 529 5.02 -39.78 -7.06
CA ASN A 529 3.60 -39.79 -7.46
C ASN A 529 3.12 -38.44 -8.04
N TYR A 530 3.97 -37.77 -8.83
CA TYR A 530 3.75 -36.44 -9.40
C TYR A 530 3.30 -35.35 -8.39
N TYR A 531 3.73 -35.48 -7.12
CA TYR A 531 3.36 -34.59 -6.01
C TYR A 531 1.86 -34.54 -5.68
N PHE A 532 1.13 -35.63 -5.92
CA PHE A 532 -0.31 -35.78 -5.62
C PHE A 532 -0.80 -35.05 -4.35
N GLU A 533 -0.13 -35.29 -3.21
CA GLU A 533 -0.45 -34.71 -1.89
C GLU A 533 -0.41 -33.18 -1.84
N GLN A 534 0.42 -32.53 -2.67
CA GLN A 534 0.53 -31.06 -2.75
C GLN A 534 -0.15 -30.47 -3.99
N ALA A 535 -0.35 -31.29 -5.03
CA ALA A 535 -0.77 -30.84 -6.35
C ALA A 535 -2.12 -30.11 -6.32
N HIS A 536 -3.13 -30.67 -5.65
CA HIS A 536 -4.46 -30.06 -5.55
C HIS A 536 -4.39 -28.63 -4.97
N THR A 537 -3.62 -28.43 -3.90
CA THR A 537 -3.42 -27.13 -3.24
C THR A 537 -2.76 -26.11 -4.16
N PHE A 538 -1.76 -26.52 -4.95
CA PHE A 538 -1.09 -25.62 -5.89
C PHE A 538 -1.93 -25.37 -7.16
N MET A 539 -2.64 -26.37 -7.69
CA MET A 539 -3.54 -26.19 -8.83
C MET A 539 -4.68 -25.20 -8.51
N ASN A 540 -5.33 -25.32 -7.35
CA ASN A 540 -6.29 -24.31 -6.89
C ASN A 540 -5.62 -22.94 -6.75
N GLY A 541 -4.40 -22.87 -6.19
CA GLY A 541 -3.58 -21.66 -6.17
C GLY A 541 -3.51 -20.93 -7.51
N TYR A 542 -3.24 -21.65 -8.61
CA TYR A 542 -3.23 -21.09 -9.96
C TYR A 542 -4.65 -20.75 -10.47
N PHE A 543 -5.60 -21.70 -10.39
CA PHE A 543 -6.93 -21.57 -10.99
C PHE A 543 -7.84 -20.56 -10.29
N GLU A 544 -7.64 -20.28 -9.01
CA GLU A 544 -8.46 -19.35 -8.23
C GLU A 544 -7.91 -17.92 -8.25
N ASN A 545 -6.62 -17.72 -8.57
CA ASN A 545 -5.97 -16.41 -8.52
C ASN A 545 -5.58 -15.88 -9.90
N ILE A 546 -4.85 -16.66 -10.71
CA ILE A 546 -4.26 -16.16 -11.97
C ILE A 546 -5.10 -16.52 -13.19
N HIS A 547 -5.77 -17.67 -13.19
CA HIS A 547 -6.53 -18.13 -14.36
C HIS A 547 -7.63 -17.15 -14.79
N PHE A 548 -8.28 -16.44 -13.85
CA PHE A 548 -9.26 -15.39 -14.17
C PHE A 548 -8.65 -14.18 -14.92
N VAL A 549 -7.35 -13.91 -14.73
CA VAL A 549 -6.61 -12.82 -15.37
C VAL A 549 -6.00 -13.27 -16.70
N HIS A 550 -5.58 -14.54 -16.79
CA HIS A 550 -4.93 -15.15 -17.95
C HIS A 550 -5.58 -16.52 -18.27
N PRO A 551 -6.80 -16.53 -18.86
CA PRO A 551 -7.63 -17.72 -19.03
C PRO A 551 -7.23 -18.58 -20.24
N LEU A 552 -5.99 -19.09 -20.24
CA LEU A 552 -5.40 -19.84 -21.36
C LEU A 552 -5.57 -21.37 -21.29
N ILE A 553 -5.65 -21.96 -20.09
CA ILE A 553 -5.76 -23.43 -19.88
C ILE A 553 -7.21 -23.85 -19.67
N ASP A 554 -7.68 -24.94 -20.31
CA ASP A 554 -8.97 -25.54 -19.96
C ASP A 554 -8.88 -26.19 -18.58
N LYS A 555 -9.61 -25.65 -17.59
CA LYS A 555 -9.60 -26.14 -16.21
C LYS A 555 -10.05 -27.60 -16.13
N GLU A 556 -11.15 -27.97 -16.78
CA GLU A 556 -11.77 -29.28 -16.58
C GLU A 556 -10.95 -30.38 -17.26
N ASP A 557 -10.48 -30.14 -18.48
CA ASP A 557 -9.53 -31.03 -19.18
C ASP A 557 -8.21 -31.17 -18.41
N PHE A 558 -7.67 -30.08 -17.87
CA PHE A 558 -6.43 -30.12 -17.09
C PHE A 558 -6.59 -30.93 -15.79
N TYR A 559 -7.71 -30.79 -15.08
CA TYR A 559 -8.01 -31.59 -13.89
C TYR A 559 -8.20 -33.08 -14.23
N LEU A 560 -8.85 -33.41 -15.35
CA LEU A 560 -8.98 -34.78 -15.84
C LEU A 560 -7.61 -35.40 -16.18
N ARG A 561 -6.77 -34.70 -16.96
CA ARG A 561 -5.42 -35.18 -17.33
C ARG A 561 -4.49 -35.28 -16.12
N ALA A 562 -4.63 -34.41 -15.11
CA ALA A 562 -3.92 -34.53 -13.84
C ALA A 562 -4.37 -35.78 -13.04
N HIS A 563 -5.66 -36.08 -13.01
CA HIS A 563 -6.19 -37.29 -12.39
C HIS A 563 -5.67 -38.57 -13.09
N GLU A 564 -5.63 -38.59 -14.43
CA GLU A 564 -5.01 -39.67 -15.19
C GLU A 564 -3.51 -39.84 -14.83
N LEU A 565 -2.76 -38.75 -14.74
CA LEU A 565 -1.33 -38.74 -14.39
C LEU A 565 -1.01 -39.40 -13.03
N TRP A 566 -1.91 -39.32 -12.05
CA TRP A 566 -1.73 -39.94 -10.73
C TRP A 566 -2.13 -41.42 -10.65
N PHE A 567 -3.07 -41.86 -11.48
CA PHE A 567 -3.74 -43.16 -11.31
C PHE A 567 -3.59 -44.14 -12.48
N ALA A 568 -3.33 -43.67 -13.72
CA ALA A 568 -3.20 -44.51 -14.91
C ALA A 568 -1.80 -45.14 -15.06
N ARG A 569 -1.46 -46.07 -14.17
CA ARG A 569 -0.10 -46.65 -14.04
C ARG A 569 0.45 -47.36 -15.28
N ASP A 570 -0.42 -47.80 -16.19
CA ASP A 570 -0.06 -48.53 -17.42
C ASP A 570 0.19 -47.61 -18.64
N CYS A 571 -0.04 -46.30 -18.51
CA CYS A 571 0.14 -45.33 -19.58
C CYS A 571 1.41 -44.48 -19.38
N GLN A 572 2.18 -44.27 -20.45
CA GLN A 572 3.26 -43.28 -20.44
C GLN A 572 2.66 -41.87 -20.62
N PRO A 573 2.87 -40.93 -19.69
CA PRO A 573 2.27 -39.61 -19.78
C PRO A 573 2.97 -38.74 -20.85
N ASP A 574 2.22 -37.83 -21.47
CA ASP A 574 2.76 -36.87 -22.43
C ASP A 574 3.77 -35.93 -21.72
N PRO A 575 5.06 -35.91 -22.10
CA PRO A 575 6.05 -35.06 -21.46
C PRO A 575 5.73 -33.56 -21.55
N SER A 576 4.96 -33.13 -22.54
CA SER A 576 4.51 -31.74 -22.70
C SER A 576 3.38 -31.37 -21.74
N PHE A 577 2.46 -32.30 -21.45
CA PHE A 577 1.49 -32.11 -20.38
C PHE A 577 2.17 -32.13 -19.01
N VAL A 578 3.18 -32.98 -18.79
CA VAL A 578 3.94 -32.98 -17.54
C VAL A 578 4.68 -31.65 -17.33
N ALA A 579 5.24 -31.04 -18.38
CA ALA A 579 5.82 -29.69 -18.32
C ALA A 579 4.77 -28.62 -17.94
N LEU A 580 3.59 -28.65 -18.60
CA LEU A 580 2.47 -27.76 -18.28
C LEU A 580 2.01 -27.93 -16.83
N TYR A 581 1.83 -29.17 -16.39
CA TYR A 581 1.42 -29.53 -15.04
C TYR A 581 2.40 -28.97 -13.99
N LEU A 582 3.70 -29.21 -14.15
CA LEU A 582 4.73 -28.70 -13.24
C LEU A 582 4.81 -27.17 -13.21
N SER A 583 4.60 -26.50 -14.35
CA SER A 583 4.57 -25.02 -14.38
C SER A 583 3.28 -24.44 -13.79
N VAL A 584 2.13 -25.11 -13.90
CA VAL A 584 0.92 -24.79 -13.13
C VAL A 584 1.16 -24.97 -11.62
N LEU A 585 1.76 -26.08 -11.18
CA LEU A 585 2.08 -26.29 -9.76
C LEU A 585 3.08 -25.23 -9.25
N SER A 586 4.12 -24.92 -10.02
CA SER A 586 5.14 -23.92 -9.67
C SER A 586 4.53 -22.53 -9.50
N PHE A 587 3.74 -22.08 -10.47
CA PHE A 587 3.11 -20.76 -10.41
C PHE A 587 2.00 -20.73 -9.34
N GLY A 588 1.24 -21.82 -9.19
CA GLY A 588 0.26 -22.01 -8.13
C GLY A 588 0.84 -21.92 -6.73
N ALA A 589 2.02 -22.53 -6.51
CA ALA A 589 2.79 -22.38 -5.28
C ALA A 589 3.25 -20.92 -5.06
N LEU A 590 3.62 -20.18 -6.12
CA LEU A 590 3.94 -18.76 -5.99
C LEU A 590 2.73 -17.88 -5.65
N VAL A 591 1.54 -18.16 -6.16
CA VAL A 591 0.41 -17.20 -6.15
C VAL A 591 -0.74 -17.53 -5.20
N ARG A 592 -0.80 -18.74 -4.63
CA ARG A 592 -1.74 -19.03 -3.53
C ARG A 592 -1.49 -18.14 -2.31
N VAL A 593 -2.52 -18.00 -1.46
CA VAL A 593 -2.35 -17.55 -0.07
C VAL A 593 -1.56 -18.62 0.71
N TRP A 594 -0.64 -18.19 1.56
CA TRP A 594 0.17 -19.05 2.44
C TRP A 594 -0.11 -18.72 3.90
N ASP A 595 -1.07 -19.41 4.50
CA ASP A 595 -1.35 -19.36 5.94
C ASP A 595 -0.33 -20.20 6.76
N GLU A 596 0.36 -21.10 6.07
CA GLU A 596 1.36 -22.03 6.60
C GLU A 596 2.78 -21.60 6.20
N ALA A 597 3.77 -21.81 7.06
CA ALA A 597 5.16 -21.44 6.75
C ALA A 597 5.80 -22.34 5.68
N THR A 598 5.47 -23.63 5.67
CA THR A 598 5.93 -24.63 4.69
C THR A 598 4.84 -25.66 4.42
N ILE A 599 4.87 -26.27 3.24
CA ILE A 599 4.08 -27.46 2.87
C ILE A 599 5.08 -28.57 2.56
N GLY A 600 4.88 -29.78 3.10
CA GLY A 600 5.80 -30.91 2.85
C GLY A 600 7.27 -30.63 3.21
N GLY A 601 7.52 -29.67 4.10
CA GLY A 601 8.87 -29.25 4.52
C GLY A 601 9.52 -28.14 3.68
N LEU A 602 8.90 -27.67 2.59
CA LEU A 602 9.41 -26.59 1.74
C LEU A 602 8.50 -25.36 1.74
N GLY A 603 9.08 -24.17 1.68
CA GLY A 603 8.37 -22.88 1.59
C GLY A 603 7.97 -22.48 0.17
N ARG A 604 7.23 -21.37 0.06
CA ARG A 604 6.69 -20.77 -1.18
C ARG A 604 7.67 -20.75 -2.36
N PHE A 605 8.83 -20.13 -2.16
CA PHE A 605 9.85 -19.97 -3.20
C PHE A 605 10.62 -21.27 -3.48
N GLU A 606 10.73 -22.17 -2.51
CA GLU A 606 11.44 -23.45 -2.68
C GLU A 606 10.61 -24.41 -3.55
N TRP A 607 9.29 -24.51 -3.29
CA TRP A 607 8.37 -25.23 -4.17
C TRP A 607 8.33 -24.65 -5.58
N SER A 608 8.15 -23.33 -5.70
CA SER A 608 8.21 -22.59 -6.97
C SER A 608 9.41 -23.03 -7.81
N ARG A 609 10.62 -22.87 -7.26
CA ARG A 609 11.89 -23.03 -7.99
C ARG A 609 12.21 -24.49 -8.28
N LYS A 610 11.84 -25.40 -7.39
CA LYS A 610 11.92 -26.85 -7.62
C LYS A 610 11.06 -27.26 -8.81
N LEU A 611 9.76 -26.94 -8.76
CA LEU A 611 8.78 -27.31 -9.80
C LEU A 611 9.08 -26.63 -11.14
N PHE A 612 9.57 -25.37 -11.11
CA PHE A 612 10.08 -24.66 -12.30
C PHE A 612 11.27 -25.39 -12.93
N SER A 613 12.26 -25.81 -12.12
CA SER A 613 13.45 -26.52 -12.62
C SER A 613 13.08 -27.88 -13.22
N GLU A 614 12.11 -28.57 -12.62
CA GLU A 614 11.59 -29.83 -13.16
C GLU A 614 10.82 -29.60 -14.47
N ALA A 615 9.96 -28.57 -14.57
CA ALA A 615 9.30 -28.19 -15.82
C ALA A 615 10.32 -27.83 -16.93
N GLN A 616 11.40 -27.13 -16.57
CA GLN A 616 12.49 -26.76 -17.48
C GLN A 616 13.20 -28.00 -18.04
N LEU A 617 13.42 -29.05 -17.23
CA LEU A 617 13.99 -30.32 -17.72
C LEU A 617 13.09 -31.01 -18.75
N TYR A 618 11.77 -31.01 -18.54
CA TYR A 618 10.82 -31.54 -19.52
C TYR A 618 10.79 -30.72 -20.82
N LEU A 619 10.83 -29.38 -20.74
CA LEU A 619 10.96 -28.52 -21.93
C LEU A 619 12.28 -28.76 -22.69
N ASN A 620 13.40 -28.90 -21.99
CA ASN A 620 14.71 -29.21 -22.59
C ASN A 620 14.73 -30.58 -23.27
N TYR A 621 13.98 -31.56 -22.74
CA TYR A 621 13.79 -32.88 -23.36
C TYR A 621 12.91 -32.82 -24.62
N LEU A 622 11.89 -31.96 -24.64
CA LEU A 622 10.97 -31.76 -25.78
C LEU A 622 11.59 -31.00 -26.95
N GLN A 623 12.57 -30.12 -26.69
CA GLN A 623 13.33 -29.29 -27.65
C GLN A 623 12.50 -28.36 -28.56
N PHE A 624 11.71 -28.92 -29.48
CA PHE A 624 10.99 -28.21 -30.54
C PHE A 624 9.50 -28.61 -30.63
N SER A 625 8.92 -29.11 -29.54
CA SER A 625 7.49 -29.40 -29.45
C SER A 625 6.64 -28.16 -29.80
N ASN A 626 5.70 -28.35 -30.73
CA ASN A 626 4.84 -27.31 -31.30
C ASN A 626 3.36 -27.50 -30.94
N ASN A 627 3.08 -28.13 -29.80
CA ASN A 627 1.71 -28.33 -29.31
C ASN A 627 1.25 -27.25 -28.31
N LEU A 628 -0.04 -27.25 -28.00
CA LEU A 628 -0.68 -26.25 -27.15
C LEU A 628 -0.10 -26.28 -25.72
N ASP A 629 0.07 -27.46 -25.13
CA ASP A 629 0.58 -27.61 -23.77
C ASP A 629 2.00 -27.05 -23.61
N THR A 630 2.84 -27.19 -24.63
CA THR A 630 4.19 -26.59 -24.65
C THR A 630 4.13 -25.06 -24.73
N VAL A 631 3.26 -24.49 -25.57
CA VAL A 631 3.04 -23.03 -25.63
C VAL A 631 2.59 -22.49 -24.27
N GLN A 632 1.58 -23.14 -23.68
CA GLN A 632 1.00 -22.72 -22.41
C GLN A 632 2.02 -22.83 -21.28
N CYS A 633 2.81 -23.92 -21.25
CA CYS A 633 3.92 -24.10 -20.32
C CYS A 633 4.95 -22.98 -20.46
N LEU A 634 5.40 -22.65 -21.67
CA LEU A 634 6.37 -21.59 -21.92
C LEU A 634 5.85 -20.21 -21.46
N TYR A 635 4.55 -19.93 -21.62
CA TYR A 635 3.92 -18.73 -21.08
C TYR A 635 3.91 -18.71 -19.54
N LEU A 636 3.56 -19.82 -18.87
CA LEU A 636 3.62 -19.91 -17.41
C LEU A 636 5.06 -19.76 -16.89
N MET A 637 6.04 -20.36 -17.56
CA MET A 637 7.46 -20.20 -17.22
C MET A 637 7.89 -18.73 -17.32
N ALA A 638 7.46 -18.00 -18.35
CA ALA A 638 7.68 -16.56 -18.45
C ALA A 638 7.06 -15.77 -17.28
N LYS A 639 5.85 -16.15 -16.85
CA LYS A 639 5.15 -15.52 -15.71
C LYS A 639 5.79 -15.84 -14.36
N ILE A 640 6.33 -17.04 -14.18
CA ILE A 640 7.13 -17.41 -12.99
C ILE A 640 8.39 -16.54 -12.94
N CYS A 641 9.13 -16.42 -14.05
CA CYS A 641 10.30 -15.53 -14.14
C CYS A 641 9.95 -14.06 -13.89
N GLN A 642 8.76 -13.60 -14.32
CA GLN A 642 8.27 -12.24 -14.04
C GLN A 642 8.02 -12.01 -12.53
N ASN A 643 7.49 -13.00 -11.82
CA ASN A 643 7.25 -12.93 -10.36
C ASN A 643 8.54 -13.08 -9.55
N GLU A 644 9.47 -13.91 -10.02
CA GLU A 644 10.81 -14.10 -9.44
C GLU A 644 11.81 -13.00 -9.88
N LEU A 645 11.36 -11.87 -10.45
CA LEU A 645 12.18 -10.71 -10.85
C LEU A 645 13.40 -11.05 -11.73
N ASN A 646 13.20 -11.89 -12.75
CA ASN A 646 14.19 -12.16 -13.81
C ASN A 646 13.58 -11.79 -15.19
N PRO A 647 13.64 -10.50 -15.59
CA PRO A 647 12.92 -10.00 -16.76
C PRO A 647 13.49 -10.51 -18.09
N ASN A 648 14.82 -10.67 -18.18
CA ASN A 648 15.51 -11.22 -19.33
C ASN A 648 15.03 -12.66 -19.63
N LEU A 649 15.01 -13.53 -18.62
CA LEU A 649 14.53 -14.90 -18.80
C LEU A 649 13.01 -14.96 -19.08
N ALA A 650 12.22 -14.09 -18.45
CA ALA A 650 10.80 -13.94 -18.76
C ALA A 650 10.56 -13.59 -20.24
N TYR A 651 11.33 -12.63 -20.78
CA TYR A 651 11.30 -12.25 -22.19
C TYR A 651 11.72 -13.40 -23.11
N MET A 652 12.75 -14.18 -22.75
CA MET A 652 13.20 -15.33 -23.53
C MET A 652 12.15 -16.45 -23.61
N TYR A 653 11.49 -16.78 -22.49
CA TYR A 653 10.39 -17.76 -22.48
C TYR A 653 9.16 -17.26 -23.23
N LEU A 654 8.76 -15.99 -23.05
CA LEU A 654 7.62 -15.40 -23.76
C LEU A 654 7.87 -15.36 -25.27
N GLY A 655 9.08 -14.96 -25.69
CA GLY A 655 9.49 -15.00 -27.09
C GLY A 655 9.51 -16.41 -27.66
N LEU A 656 9.83 -17.44 -26.86
CA LEU A 656 9.75 -18.83 -27.30
C LEU A 656 8.29 -19.29 -27.44
N ALA A 657 7.40 -18.97 -26.48
CA ALA A 657 5.96 -19.23 -26.58
C ALA A 657 5.36 -18.62 -27.85
N VAL A 658 5.64 -17.34 -28.13
CA VAL A 658 5.19 -16.63 -29.34
C VAL A 658 5.72 -17.31 -30.62
N ARG A 659 7.01 -17.67 -30.68
CA ARG A 659 7.59 -18.39 -31.84
C ARG A 659 6.93 -19.76 -32.03
N THR A 660 6.63 -20.49 -30.96
CA THR A 660 5.93 -21.77 -31.02
C THR A 660 4.48 -21.61 -31.49
N CYS A 661 3.74 -20.58 -31.05
CA CYS A 661 2.42 -20.24 -31.60
C CYS A 661 2.47 -19.97 -33.11
N LEU A 662 3.43 -19.18 -33.57
CA LEU A 662 3.62 -18.85 -34.99
C LEU A 662 3.95 -20.12 -35.81
N ALA A 663 4.80 -21.01 -35.28
CA ALA A 663 5.15 -22.27 -35.92
C ALA A 663 4.00 -23.29 -35.95
N ALA A 664 3.15 -23.31 -34.92
CA ALA A 664 1.93 -24.12 -34.84
C ALA A 664 0.75 -23.52 -35.62
N GLY A 665 0.86 -22.26 -36.07
CA GLY A 665 -0.19 -21.53 -36.79
C GLY A 665 -1.34 -21.02 -35.91
N PHE A 666 -1.18 -21.01 -34.59
CA PHE A 666 -2.20 -20.56 -33.62
C PHE A 666 -2.55 -19.06 -33.76
N ASN A 667 -1.68 -18.29 -34.41
CA ASN A 667 -1.87 -16.87 -34.70
C ASN A 667 -2.83 -16.55 -35.86
N ARG A 668 -3.54 -17.55 -36.38
CA ARG A 668 -4.46 -17.45 -37.53
C ARG A 668 -5.87 -17.83 -37.09
N ASP A 669 -6.88 -17.23 -37.72
CA ASP A 669 -8.28 -17.60 -37.48
C ASP A 669 -8.50 -19.10 -37.66
N VAL A 670 -8.91 -19.76 -36.57
CA VAL A 670 -9.21 -21.20 -36.58
C VAL A 670 -10.55 -21.41 -37.27
N ARG A 671 -10.48 -21.62 -38.60
CA ARG A 671 -11.65 -21.77 -39.48
C ARG A 671 -12.56 -22.92 -39.01
N ASN A 672 -13.70 -22.57 -38.43
CA ASN A 672 -14.88 -23.41 -38.15
C ASN A 672 -14.57 -24.86 -37.73
N CYS A 673 -14.31 -25.07 -36.44
CA CYS A 673 -14.41 -26.40 -35.84
C CYS A 673 -15.29 -26.35 -34.59
N THR A 674 -16.11 -27.39 -34.37
CA THR A 674 -16.95 -27.56 -33.16
C THR A 674 -16.17 -28.21 -32.00
N ASP A 675 -14.84 -28.12 -32.04
CA ASP A 675 -13.89 -28.71 -31.09
C ASP A 675 -13.52 -27.69 -30.01
N SER A 676 -13.66 -28.05 -28.73
CA SER A 676 -13.31 -27.19 -27.59
C SER A 676 -11.84 -26.77 -27.61
N ARG A 677 -10.93 -27.61 -28.12
CA ARG A 677 -9.50 -27.32 -28.26
C ARG A 677 -9.23 -26.08 -29.11
N SER A 678 -10.07 -25.80 -30.12
CA SER A 678 -9.96 -24.61 -30.96
C SER A 678 -10.17 -23.30 -30.19
N GLY A 679 -11.07 -23.28 -29.20
CA GLY A 679 -11.34 -22.13 -28.36
C GLY A 679 -10.16 -21.79 -27.44
N TRP A 680 -9.47 -22.80 -26.92
CA TRP A 680 -8.29 -22.60 -26.06
C TRP A 680 -7.01 -22.28 -26.83
N ILE A 681 -6.86 -22.77 -28.07
CA ILE A 681 -5.85 -22.25 -29.01
C ILE A 681 -6.04 -20.74 -29.20
N SER A 682 -7.27 -20.30 -29.47
CA SER A 682 -7.61 -18.88 -29.63
C SER A 682 -7.24 -18.05 -28.38
N LYS A 683 -7.74 -18.42 -27.19
CA LYS A 683 -7.44 -17.78 -25.89
C LYS A 683 -5.97 -17.83 -25.44
N THR A 684 -5.14 -18.67 -26.07
CA THR A 684 -3.70 -18.75 -25.76
C THR A 684 -2.89 -17.76 -26.61
N TRP A 685 -3.46 -17.23 -27.69
CA TRP A 685 -2.83 -16.24 -28.57
C TRP A 685 -3.47 -14.84 -28.51
N TRP A 686 -4.80 -14.76 -28.39
CA TRP A 686 -5.59 -13.53 -28.31
C TRP A 686 -6.04 -13.22 -26.87
#